data_AF-A0A6V7PC72-F1
#
_entry.id   AF-A0A6V7PC72-F1
#
_cell.length_a   1.000
_cell.length_b   1.000
_cell.length_c   1.000
_cell.angle_alpha   90.00
_cell.angle_beta   90.00
_cell.angle_gamma   90.00
#
_symmetry.space_group_name_H-M   'P 1'
#
loop_
_entity.id
_entity.type
_entity.pdbx_description
1 polymer ?
#
loop_
_entity_poly.entity_id
_entity_poly.type
_entity_poly.pdbx_seq_one_letter_code
_entity_poly.pdbx_strand_id
1 'polypeptide(L)'
;MANDVEMSGWSGLLNSSTKLLEQAAPSAQFPPLQRSLDQLEALSTKLKTKTLRAEAPSQSISATRLLAREGINAEQLARDLKSFELKTTFEDVFPSEATTVEEYLQQVVHEMAMISAIQEAQKDNLRSFNDYMMKVLEDDWQKEKRDFLQSLSRISTLPRKNSSLMSSGLSRIGQVPSPISSPQVSTGPSVMEIVPAGNKSIIEKKTSVYAEIVKNLNDARGRGLPFKPATAFRFAYESLSIDAAGGRSVTMQKIWHLIQTLVGEDSNQRNVSRKMSLVIGARRHLEWGHEKYLLETIQSHPAQAALGGAVGNLQKVRAFLRVRLRDYGVLDFDATDVRRQPPVDTTWQQIYFCLRTGYYDEARSVAQSSRVAQHFAPQLAEWISTGGAVSPETAISASEECEKMLRMGDRAGRPGYDRKRLLLYAIISGCRRQIDRLLRDVPGLFTTIEDFLWFKLSAVRDCPADSSSVVLSEGLVPYTLDDLQSYLNKYEPSYYTKNGKDPLVYPYVLLLSIQLLPAILYLSKEVGEEGYNIDAVHISIVLADHGVLSEGSGTGQKMGIMDACAEVASIIRQYGSVFLRHGNLELTLEYYAQAAAAMGGGEISWIGRGNADQQRQRSLMLRQLLTEILLRDGGIPLLLGPRGTGDEGELRKYMMDWRSREQFLLEAAHQCQEAGLYEKSIEIYKRVGAFATALETINKCLSDAICAMSRGRLDGDSRAAALIYSGNDVLETFKYSSEARLQDKELISEQQTVLRQLEAILFVHKLARAGQYVDALREITKLSFLPLNPRAPDVTADVFRNLSPHVQACVPDLLKIALSCIDNVADTDGTLRALKSKIANFVANNMTRNWPQDLYEKIARSI
;
A
#
# COMPACT_ATOMS: atom_id res chain seq x y z
N MET A 1 -20.11 49.22 -40.73
CA MET A 1 -18.77 49.84 -40.59
C MET A 1 -18.14 49.31 -39.31
N ALA A 2 -17.69 48.05 -39.33
CA ALA A 2 -17.06 47.40 -38.16
C ALA A 2 -15.85 46.57 -38.61
N ASN A 3 -16.00 45.81 -39.69
CA ASN A 3 -14.98 44.95 -40.28
C ASN A 3 -13.68 45.70 -40.69
N ASP A 4 -13.78 47.00 -41.01
CA ASP A 4 -12.62 47.81 -41.43
C ASP A 4 -11.61 48.05 -40.29
N VAL A 5 -12.06 47.99 -39.03
CA VAL A 5 -11.20 48.27 -37.86
C VAL A 5 -10.25 47.09 -37.60
N GLU A 6 -10.73 45.85 -37.69
CA GLU A 6 -9.87 44.66 -37.49
C GLU A 6 -8.84 44.51 -38.61
N MET A 7 -9.21 44.82 -39.85
CA MET A 7 -8.29 44.83 -41.01
C MET A 7 -7.13 45.82 -40.84
N SER A 8 -7.33 46.91 -40.11
CA SER A 8 -6.26 47.86 -39.76
C SER A 8 -5.22 47.26 -38.79
N GLY A 9 -5.66 46.37 -37.89
CA GLY A 9 -4.77 45.66 -36.96
C GLY A 9 -3.84 44.69 -37.67
N TRP A 10 -4.37 43.84 -38.54
CA TRP A 10 -3.58 42.85 -39.30
C TRP A 10 -2.59 43.49 -40.27
N SER A 11 -3.00 44.56 -40.97
CA SER A 11 -2.10 45.32 -41.85
C SER A 11 -1.05 46.13 -41.07
N GLY A 12 -1.37 46.62 -39.87
CA GLY A 12 -0.40 47.19 -38.93
C GLY A 12 0.63 46.16 -38.46
N LEU A 13 0.18 44.96 -38.10
CA LEU A 13 1.05 43.84 -37.71
C LEU A 13 1.98 43.43 -38.84
N LEU A 14 1.48 43.28 -40.07
CA LEU A 14 2.29 43.00 -41.25
C LEU A 14 3.37 44.07 -41.47
N ASN A 15 3.02 45.35 -41.37
CA ASN A 15 3.96 46.49 -41.49
C ASN A 15 4.98 46.58 -40.34
N SER A 16 4.66 46.09 -39.14
CA SER A 16 5.64 45.96 -38.06
C SER A 16 6.63 44.81 -38.31
N SER A 17 6.16 43.70 -38.88
CA SER A 17 6.99 42.54 -39.21
C SER A 17 7.98 42.83 -40.33
N THR A 18 7.56 43.54 -41.39
CA THR A 18 8.46 43.99 -42.45
C THR A 18 9.49 45.00 -41.93
N LYS A 19 9.10 45.98 -41.12
CA LYS A 19 10.05 46.91 -40.49
C LYS A 19 11.07 46.22 -39.58
N LEU A 20 10.68 45.18 -38.84
CA LEU A 20 11.62 44.39 -38.02
C LEU A 20 12.60 43.59 -38.88
N LEU A 21 12.16 43.05 -40.02
CA LEU A 21 13.04 42.39 -41.00
C LEU A 21 14.03 43.39 -41.64
N GLU A 22 13.60 44.61 -41.94
CA GLU A 22 14.46 45.69 -42.46
C GLU A 22 15.49 46.16 -41.41
N GLN A 23 15.09 46.27 -40.14
CA GLN A 23 15.97 46.73 -39.05
C GLN A 23 16.99 45.67 -38.60
N ALA A 24 16.73 44.38 -38.83
CA ALA A 24 17.59 43.29 -38.36
C ALA A 24 18.82 43.00 -39.25
N ALA A 25 18.97 43.65 -40.41
CA ALA A 25 19.98 43.31 -41.42
C ALA A 25 20.87 44.50 -41.82
N PRO A 26 22.09 44.66 -41.24
CA PRO A 26 23.01 45.75 -41.58
C PRO A 26 23.61 45.74 -43.00
N SER A 27 23.25 44.78 -43.85
CA SER A 27 23.78 44.63 -45.21
C SER A 27 22.76 43.96 -46.14
N ALA A 28 22.28 44.70 -47.15
CA ALA A 28 21.32 44.20 -48.13
C ALA A 28 22.00 43.26 -49.15
N GLN A 29 21.78 41.94 -49.05
CA GLN A 29 22.29 40.99 -50.04
C GLN A 29 21.42 39.74 -50.32
N PHE A 30 20.29 39.55 -49.62
CA PHE A 30 19.36 38.44 -49.87
C PHE A 30 17.89 38.90 -49.84
N PRO A 31 17.03 38.40 -50.74
CA PRO A 31 15.60 38.72 -50.73
C PRO A 31 14.86 38.00 -49.59
N PRO A 32 13.75 38.57 -49.08
CA PRO A 32 12.99 37.97 -47.98
C PRO A 32 12.27 36.69 -48.42
N LEU A 33 12.62 35.57 -47.78
CA LEU A 33 11.95 34.28 -47.97
C LEU A 33 10.62 34.23 -47.22
N GLN A 34 9.53 34.59 -47.90
CA GLN A 34 8.20 34.12 -47.52
C GLN A 34 8.16 32.58 -47.57
N ARG A 35 7.56 31.95 -46.55
CA ARG A 35 7.44 30.50 -46.40
C ARG A 35 5.98 30.14 -46.17
N SER A 36 5.53 28.98 -46.68
CA SER A 36 4.20 28.45 -46.36
C SER A 36 4.12 28.04 -44.87
N LEU A 37 2.90 27.82 -44.38
CA LEU A 37 2.66 27.40 -42.99
C LEU A 37 3.39 26.07 -42.70
N ASP A 38 3.23 25.08 -43.58
CA ASP A 38 3.91 23.78 -43.56
C ASP A 38 5.44 23.89 -43.65
N GLN A 39 5.99 24.89 -44.34
CA GLN A 39 7.44 25.15 -44.31
C GLN A 39 7.91 25.76 -42.98
N LEU A 40 7.08 26.57 -42.32
CA LEU A 40 7.36 27.08 -40.97
C LEU A 40 7.22 25.96 -39.92
N GLU A 41 6.24 25.08 -40.06
CA GLU A 41 6.08 23.89 -39.21
C GLU A 41 7.26 22.91 -39.38
N ALA A 42 7.64 22.60 -40.62
CA ALA A 42 8.80 21.75 -40.92
C ALA A 42 10.14 22.35 -40.44
N LEU A 43 10.24 23.68 -40.29
CA LEU A 43 11.40 24.33 -39.68
C LEU A 43 11.30 24.42 -38.16
N SER A 44 10.09 24.62 -37.61
CA SER A 44 9.81 24.59 -36.17
C SER A 44 10.13 23.23 -35.57
N THR A 45 9.60 22.15 -36.14
CA THR A 45 9.93 20.76 -35.76
C THR A 45 11.42 20.44 -35.93
N LYS A 46 12.08 20.97 -36.96
CA LYS A 46 13.53 20.84 -37.19
C LYS A 46 14.40 21.69 -36.26
N LEU A 47 13.83 22.71 -35.62
CA LEU A 47 14.46 23.46 -34.51
C LEU A 47 14.20 22.76 -33.17
N LYS A 48 12.98 22.31 -32.90
CA LYS A 48 12.60 21.51 -31.71
C LYS A 48 13.43 20.23 -31.58
N THR A 49 13.65 19.51 -32.69
CA THR A 49 14.54 18.33 -32.74
C THR A 49 16.05 18.66 -32.68
N LYS A 50 16.44 19.94 -32.83
CA LYS A 50 17.81 20.41 -32.59
C LYS A 50 18.04 20.86 -31.15
N THR A 51 17.08 21.56 -30.53
CA THR A 51 17.18 21.94 -29.11
C THR A 51 17.14 20.71 -28.21
N LEU A 52 16.30 19.72 -28.52
CA LEU A 52 16.28 18.40 -27.87
C LEU A 52 17.57 17.57 -28.05
N ARG A 53 18.52 18.01 -28.89
CA ARG A 53 19.79 17.30 -29.16
C ARG A 53 21.01 17.87 -28.43
N ALA A 54 20.82 18.74 -27.45
CA ALA A 54 21.90 19.21 -26.57
C ALA A 54 22.46 18.08 -25.67
N GLU A 55 21.66 17.07 -25.31
CA GLU A 55 22.11 15.91 -24.53
C GLU A 55 22.92 14.92 -25.40
N ALA A 56 24.20 15.23 -25.64
CA ALA A 56 25.19 14.27 -26.15
C ALA A 56 25.80 13.46 -24.98
N PRO A 57 25.46 12.18 -24.78
CA PRO A 57 25.73 11.47 -23.52
C PRO A 57 27.22 11.30 -23.19
N SER A 58 28.10 11.23 -24.20
CA SER A 58 29.54 11.06 -24.01
C SER A 58 30.24 12.30 -23.42
N GLN A 59 29.75 13.51 -23.73
CA GLN A 59 30.28 14.75 -23.17
C GLN A 59 29.69 15.06 -21.79
N SER A 60 28.42 14.70 -21.58
CA SER A 60 27.79 14.76 -20.25
C SER A 60 28.57 13.93 -19.22
N ILE A 61 28.81 12.63 -19.49
CA ILE A 61 29.48 11.71 -18.55
C ILE A 61 30.90 12.19 -18.17
N SER A 62 31.65 12.82 -19.08
CA SER A 62 32.99 13.34 -18.78
C SER A 62 32.96 14.64 -17.96
N ALA A 63 31.98 15.53 -18.19
CA ALA A 63 31.73 16.70 -17.34
C ALA A 63 31.26 16.28 -15.93
N THR A 64 30.34 15.31 -15.82
CA THR A 64 29.85 14.76 -14.55
C THR A 64 30.97 14.19 -13.69
N ARG A 65 31.94 13.47 -14.30
CA ARG A 65 33.13 12.96 -13.58
C ARG A 65 34.07 14.06 -13.10
N LEU A 66 34.20 15.16 -13.82
CA LEU A 66 35.00 16.31 -13.40
C LEU A 66 34.34 17.02 -12.20
N LEU A 67 33.04 17.29 -12.26
CA LEU A 67 32.29 17.92 -11.16
C LEU A 67 32.31 17.06 -9.89
N ALA A 68 32.13 15.75 -10.01
CA ALA A 68 32.21 14.82 -8.89
C ALA A 68 33.62 14.76 -8.26
N ARG A 69 34.68 14.97 -9.06
CA ARG A 69 36.07 15.03 -8.56
C ARG A 69 36.34 16.29 -7.72
N GLU A 70 35.71 17.41 -8.06
CA GLU A 70 35.76 18.66 -7.29
C GLU A 70 34.73 18.69 -6.13
N GLY A 71 34.14 17.55 -5.78
CA GLY A 71 33.21 17.40 -4.65
C GLY A 71 31.79 17.94 -4.88
N ILE A 72 31.46 18.36 -6.10
CA ILE A 72 30.12 18.89 -6.44
C ILE A 72 29.18 17.72 -6.78
N ASN A 73 28.05 17.63 -6.08
CA ASN A 73 27.04 16.61 -6.36
C ASN A 73 26.34 16.91 -7.70
N ALA A 74 26.86 16.32 -8.77
CA ALA A 74 26.40 16.53 -10.13
C ALA A 74 24.94 16.08 -10.38
N GLU A 75 24.41 15.12 -9.62
CA GLU A 75 23.00 14.71 -9.72
C GLU A 75 22.05 15.78 -9.18
N GLN A 76 22.49 16.50 -8.14
CA GLN A 76 21.73 17.62 -7.59
C GLN A 76 21.85 18.84 -8.50
N LEU A 77 23.05 19.16 -8.98
CA LEU A 77 23.25 20.23 -9.96
C LEU A 77 22.45 19.99 -11.25
N ALA A 78 22.31 18.74 -11.71
CA ALA A 78 21.49 18.39 -12.87
C ALA A 78 19.97 18.54 -12.60
N ARG A 79 19.50 18.25 -11.37
CA ARG A 79 18.12 18.51 -10.94
C ARG A 79 17.85 20.01 -10.84
N ASP A 80 18.77 20.77 -10.28
CA ASP A 80 18.65 22.22 -10.13
C ASP A 80 18.70 22.91 -11.52
N LEU A 81 19.60 22.50 -12.42
CA LEU A 81 19.63 22.95 -13.81
C LEU A 81 18.31 22.66 -14.55
N LYS A 82 17.71 21.47 -14.39
CA LYS A 82 16.37 21.16 -14.95
C LYS A 82 15.23 21.97 -14.32
N SER A 83 15.48 22.71 -13.23
CA SER A 83 14.55 23.72 -12.70
C SER A 83 14.80 25.14 -13.23
N PHE A 84 16.00 25.41 -13.75
CA PHE A 84 16.38 26.67 -14.40
C PHE A 84 16.29 26.65 -15.93
N GLU A 85 16.13 25.47 -16.55
CA GLU A 85 15.77 25.35 -17.97
C GLU A 85 14.43 26.04 -18.23
N LEU A 86 14.49 27.23 -18.83
CA LEU A 86 13.33 27.97 -19.30
C LEU A 86 12.60 27.13 -20.35
N LYS A 87 11.52 26.46 -19.93
CA LYS A 87 10.58 25.78 -20.84
C LYS A 87 10.27 26.68 -22.03
N THR A 88 10.33 26.11 -23.22
CA THR A 88 9.85 26.78 -24.44
C THR A 88 8.40 27.19 -24.22
N THR A 89 8.11 28.50 -24.30
CA THR A 89 6.78 29.07 -23.98
C THR A 89 5.66 28.60 -24.91
N PHE A 90 6.00 27.88 -25.98
CA PHE A 90 5.09 27.06 -26.78
C PHE A 90 5.45 25.58 -26.62
N GLU A 91 5.02 25.01 -25.50
CA GLU A 91 4.87 23.57 -25.31
C GLU A 91 3.36 23.29 -25.31
N ASP A 92 2.85 22.67 -26.37
CA ASP A 92 1.43 22.28 -26.44
C ASP A 92 1.12 21.29 -25.33
N VAL A 93 0.39 21.76 -24.31
CA VAL A 93 0.23 21.05 -23.04
C VAL A 93 -0.54 19.73 -23.20
N PHE A 94 -1.31 19.58 -24.28
CA PHE A 94 -2.06 18.35 -24.59
C PHE A 94 -2.00 18.02 -26.09
N PRO A 95 -1.48 16.85 -26.49
CA PRO A 95 -1.67 16.32 -27.84
C PRO A 95 -3.07 15.70 -27.96
N SER A 96 -4.09 16.53 -28.22
CA SER A 96 -5.46 16.07 -28.43
C SER A 96 -5.78 15.92 -29.92
N GLU A 97 -6.01 14.69 -30.39
CA GLU A 97 -6.55 14.38 -31.71
C GLU A 97 -8.06 14.71 -31.79
N ALA A 98 -8.42 15.98 -31.54
CA ALA A 98 -9.79 16.47 -31.70
C ALA A 98 -10.12 16.55 -33.20
N THR A 99 -11.01 15.68 -33.68
CA THR A 99 -11.32 15.58 -35.11
C THR A 99 -12.28 16.67 -35.61
N THR A 100 -12.90 17.42 -34.69
CA THR A 100 -13.82 18.52 -35.00
C THR A 100 -13.51 19.79 -34.21
N VAL A 101 -13.90 20.95 -34.76
CA VAL A 101 -13.67 22.26 -34.15
C VAL A 101 -14.56 22.46 -32.92
N GLU A 102 -15.81 22.00 -32.97
CA GLU A 102 -16.72 21.98 -31.83
C GLU A 102 -16.15 21.19 -30.64
N GLU A 103 -15.60 19.99 -30.85
CA GLU A 103 -14.95 19.23 -29.76
C GLU A 103 -13.75 19.98 -29.17
N TYR A 104 -12.91 20.58 -30.03
CA TYR A 104 -11.77 21.38 -29.57
C TYR A 104 -12.21 22.60 -28.72
N LEU A 105 -13.23 23.34 -29.16
CA LEU A 105 -13.78 24.47 -28.40
C LEU A 105 -14.46 24.02 -27.10
N GLN A 106 -15.23 22.93 -27.15
CA GLN A 106 -16.02 22.44 -26.02
C GLN A 106 -15.18 21.70 -24.97
N GLN A 107 -14.04 21.12 -25.34
CA GLN A 107 -13.11 20.45 -24.44
C GLN A 107 -11.92 21.35 -24.06
N VAL A 108 -11.13 21.81 -25.03
CA VAL A 108 -9.87 22.53 -24.75
C VAL A 108 -10.13 23.93 -24.21
N VAL A 109 -10.92 24.75 -24.90
CA VAL A 109 -11.16 26.14 -24.44
C VAL A 109 -11.96 26.16 -23.13
N HIS A 110 -12.95 25.27 -22.97
CA HIS A 110 -13.79 25.30 -21.79
C HIS A 110 -13.16 24.70 -20.52
N GLU A 111 -12.50 23.53 -20.60
CA GLU A 111 -11.85 22.95 -19.41
C GLU A 111 -10.65 23.83 -18.98
N MET A 112 -9.92 24.41 -19.93
CA MET A 112 -8.90 25.43 -19.65
C MET A 112 -9.52 26.67 -18.99
N ALA A 113 -10.63 27.21 -19.50
CA ALA A 113 -11.28 28.38 -18.90
C ALA A 113 -11.77 28.13 -17.47
N MET A 114 -12.28 26.94 -17.14
CA MET A 114 -12.63 26.59 -15.75
C MET A 114 -11.39 26.57 -14.85
N ILE A 115 -10.32 25.90 -15.27
CA ILE A 115 -9.10 25.75 -14.45
C ILE A 115 -8.37 27.10 -14.31
N SER A 116 -8.26 27.88 -15.38
CA SER A 116 -7.76 29.25 -15.34
C SER A 116 -8.59 30.15 -14.43
N ALA A 117 -9.93 30.09 -14.49
CA ALA A 117 -10.78 30.87 -13.60
C ALA A 117 -10.61 30.49 -12.11
N ILE A 118 -10.39 29.21 -11.79
CA ILE A 118 -10.11 28.77 -10.42
C ILE A 118 -8.72 29.26 -9.96
N GLN A 119 -7.70 29.15 -10.80
CA GLN A 119 -6.34 29.61 -10.49
C GLN A 119 -6.26 31.15 -10.38
N GLU A 120 -6.97 31.87 -11.25
CA GLU A 120 -7.07 33.33 -11.23
C GLU A 120 -7.88 33.81 -10.03
N ALA A 121 -9.00 33.17 -9.70
CA ALA A 121 -9.73 33.46 -8.46
C ALA A 121 -8.87 33.20 -7.21
N GLN A 122 -8.06 32.14 -7.16
CA GLN A 122 -7.11 31.92 -6.05
C GLN A 122 -6.03 33.01 -6.01
N LYS A 123 -5.50 33.45 -7.16
CA LYS A 123 -4.52 34.53 -7.30
C LYS A 123 -5.08 35.90 -6.89
N ASP A 124 -6.33 36.18 -7.22
CA ASP A 124 -7.00 37.43 -6.89
C ASP A 124 -7.52 37.46 -5.45
N ASN A 125 -7.89 36.31 -4.88
CA ASN A 125 -8.09 36.18 -3.43
C ASN A 125 -6.78 36.45 -2.65
N LEU A 126 -5.62 36.00 -3.15
CA LEU A 126 -4.32 36.30 -2.54
C LEU A 126 -3.92 37.78 -2.71
N ARG A 127 -4.19 38.40 -3.86
CA ARG A 127 -3.99 39.84 -4.09
C ARG A 127 -4.86 40.67 -3.15
N SER A 128 -6.18 40.46 -3.17
CA SER A 128 -7.13 41.21 -2.34
C SER A 128 -6.92 41.00 -0.84
N PHE A 129 -6.46 39.81 -0.41
CA PHE A 129 -6.00 39.59 0.97
C PHE A 129 -4.77 40.44 1.31
N ASN A 130 -3.77 40.50 0.44
CA ASN A 130 -2.59 41.34 0.64
C ASN A 130 -2.94 42.83 0.62
N ASP A 131 -3.80 43.29 -0.29
CA ASP A 131 -4.25 44.68 -0.38
C ASP A 131 -5.07 45.07 0.87
N TYR A 132 -5.91 44.17 1.38
CA TYR A 132 -6.61 44.34 2.65
C TYR A 132 -5.64 44.39 3.83
N MET A 133 -4.65 43.49 3.89
CA MET A 133 -3.63 43.46 4.94
C MET A 133 -2.80 44.76 4.95
N MET A 134 -2.35 45.23 3.78
CA MET A 134 -1.65 46.50 3.63
C MET A 134 -2.52 47.69 4.07
N LYS A 135 -3.82 47.66 3.78
CA LYS A 135 -4.76 48.68 4.23
C LYS A 135 -4.97 48.67 5.74
N VAL A 136 -5.09 47.50 6.36
CA VAL A 136 -5.17 47.36 7.83
C VAL A 136 -3.89 47.88 8.49
N LEU A 137 -2.72 47.54 7.95
CA LEU A 137 -1.42 48.04 8.45
C LEU A 137 -1.30 49.57 8.31
N GLU A 138 -1.81 50.18 7.23
CA GLU A 138 -1.85 51.64 7.08
C GLU A 138 -2.89 52.29 8.02
N ASP A 139 -4.07 51.71 8.21
CA ASP A 139 -5.09 52.22 9.13
C ASP A 139 -4.62 52.17 10.61
N ASP A 140 -3.94 51.09 11.01
CA ASP A 140 -3.28 50.95 12.33
C ASP A 140 -2.06 51.88 12.46
N TRP A 141 -1.24 52.04 11.42
CA TRP A 141 -0.15 53.02 11.41
C TRP A 141 -0.67 54.46 11.58
N GLN A 142 -1.72 54.84 10.86
CA GLN A 142 -2.35 56.16 11.01
C GLN A 142 -3.03 56.29 12.39
N LYS A 143 -3.45 55.20 13.03
CA LYS A 143 -3.98 55.21 14.40
C LYS A 143 -2.87 55.44 15.41
N GLU A 144 -1.80 54.64 15.42
CA GLU A 144 -0.62 54.85 16.27
C GLU A 144 -0.02 56.25 16.07
N LYS A 145 0.04 56.74 14.83
CA LYS A 145 0.47 58.12 14.52
C LYS A 145 -0.47 59.18 15.10
N ARG A 146 -1.79 58.98 15.05
CA ARG A 146 -2.78 59.89 15.69
C ARG A 146 -2.63 59.87 17.21
N ASP A 147 -2.46 58.70 17.81
CA ASP A 147 -2.37 58.52 19.26
C ASP A 147 -1.01 59.04 19.79
N PHE A 148 0.07 58.87 19.04
CA PHE A 148 1.37 59.51 19.27
C PHE A 148 1.27 61.04 19.22
N LEU A 149 0.66 61.62 18.18
CA LEU A 149 0.45 63.07 18.07
C LEU A 149 -0.47 63.60 19.19
N GLN A 150 -1.45 62.82 19.66
CA GLN A 150 -2.26 63.16 20.84
C GLN A 150 -1.48 63.04 22.15
N SER A 151 -0.49 62.15 22.25
CA SER A 151 0.38 62.12 23.43
C SER A 151 1.31 63.34 23.48
N LEU A 152 1.86 63.75 22.34
CA LEU A 152 2.66 64.97 22.21
C LEU A 152 1.86 66.25 22.54
N SER A 153 0.60 66.36 22.13
CA SER A 153 -0.24 67.53 22.46
C SER A 153 -0.69 67.58 23.93
N ARG A 154 -0.63 66.45 24.67
CA ARG A 154 -0.82 66.42 26.13
C ARG A 154 0.45 66.80 26.90
N ILE A 155 1.63 66.65 26.30
CA ILE A 155 2.93 67.01 26.93
C ILE A 155 3.13 68.54 27.00
N SER A 156 2.45 69.33 26.15
CA SER A 156 2.57 70.80 26.16
C SER A 156 1.69 71.50 27.22
N THR A 157 0.85 70.78 27.98
CA THR A 157 -0.22 71.37 28.80
C THR A 157 -0.28 70.91 30.26
N LEU A 158 0.86 70.63 30.90
CA LEU A 158 0.93 70.36 32.35
C LEU A 158 1.99 71.24 33.09
N PRO A 159 1.70 71.73 34.31
CA PRO A 159 2.58 72.63 35.04
C PRO A 159 3.70 71.92 35.81
N ARG A 160 4.83 72.62 35.92
CA ARG A 160 6.08 72.20 36.56
C ARG A 160 5.95 71.91 38.06
N LYS A 161 6.27 70.68 38.49
CA LYS A 161 6.68 70.35 39.87
C LYS A 161 7.80 69.29 39.85
N ASN A 162 8.67 69.29 40.87
CA ASN A 162 10.03 68.71 40.79
C ASN A 162 10.18 67.32 41.46
N SER A 163 11.40 66.77 41.36
CA SER A 163 11.99 65.63 42.12
C SER A 163 11.57 64.22 41.63
N SER A 164 12.45 63.44 40.96
CA SER A 164 13.59 62.62 41.45
C SER A 164 13.14 61.18 41.77
N LEU A 165 13.79 60.05 41.41
CA LEU A 165 15.13 59.69 40.90
C LEU A 165 14.97 58.43 39.96
N MET A 166 15.84 57.99 39.03
CA MET A 166 17.05 58.47 38.32
C MET A 166 16.78 58.34 36.78
N SER A 167 17.63 58.15 35.72
CA SER A 167 19.02 57.77 35.39
C SER A 167 19.48 56.32 35.72
N SER A 168 20.17 55.51 34.90
CA SER A 168 20.56 55.45 33.47
C SER A 168 21.39 54.14 33.34
N GLY A 169 21.52 53.41 32.23
CA GLY A 169 21.06 53.53 30.85
C GLY A 169 21.62 52.33 30.03
N LEU A 170 21.44 52.29 28.71
CA LEU A 170 22.00 51.23 27.85
C LEU A 170 23.51 51.45 27.58
N SER A 171 24.32 50.37 27.52
CA SER A 171 25.28 50.11 26.41
C SER A 171 26.11 48.81 26.54
N ARG A 172 25.70 47.82 25.73
CA ARG A 172 26.49 46.99 24.78
C ARG A 172 28.02 46.79 24.92
N ILE A 173 28.43 45.55 24.58
CA ILE A 173 29.74 45.04 24.03
C ILE A 173 30.59 44.22 25.02
N GLY A 174 30.83 42.95 24.66
CA GLY A 174 31.46 41.93 25.50
C GLY A 174 32.95 41.67 25.29
N GLN A 175 33.41 40.54 25.84
CA GLN A 175 34.63 39.81 25.44
C GLN A 175 34.56 38.34 25.93
N VAL A 176 35.65 37.57 25.75
CA VAL A 176 35.66 36.09 25.80
C VAL A 176 36.38 35.55 27.10
N PRO A 177 36.92 34.31 27.24
CA PRO A 177 36.47 33.38 28.29
C PRO A 177 37.48 33.07 29.42
N SER A 178 37.18 32.00 30.22
CA SER A 178 38.12 31.15 31.02
C SER A 178 38.48 31.63 32.46
N PRO A 179 39.01 30.74 33.36
CA PRO A 179 38.70 29.31 33.58
C PRO A 179 38.78 28.78 35.07
N ILE A 180 38.38 27.51 35.27
CA ILE A 180 38.88 26.49 36.26
C ILE A 180 38.91 26.78 37.78
N SER A 181 38.17 25.95 38.56
CA SER A 181 38.55 25.25 39.84
C SER A 181 37.28 24.83 40.61
N SER A 182 37.17 23.72 41.36
CA SER A 182 37.96 22.48 41.53
C SER A 182 37.05 21.40 42.18
N PRO A 183 37.40 20.09 42.25
CA PRO A 183 36.42 19.01 42.46
C PRO A 183 36.18 18.58 43.92
N GLN A 184 35.08 17.87 44.15
CA GLN A 184 34.91 16.91 45.26
C GLN A 184 34.47 15.54 44.73
N VAL A 185 34.87 14.49 45.45
CA VAL A 185 34.69 13.07 45.06
C VAL A 185 33.76 12.38 46.05
N SER A 186 32.78 11.64 45.56
CA SER A 186 31.99 10.68 46.33
C SER A 186 31.80 9.40 45.51
N THR A 187 32.12 8.25 46.11
CA THR A 187 32.17 6.95 45.44
C THR A 187 30.84 6.20 45.55
N GLY A 188 30.32 5.73 44.41
CA GLY A 188 29.16 4.84 44.29
C GLY A 188 29.26 3.98 43.03
N PRO A 189 28.64 2.79 42.98
CA PRO A 189 28.94 1.78 41.97
C PRO A 189 28.32 2.06 40.60
N SER A 190 28.94 1.47 39.57
CA SER A 190 28.50 1.51 38.17
C SER A 190 27.05 1.08 37.98
N VAL A 191 26.20 2.01 37.55
CA VAL A 191 25.04 1.71 36.71
C VAL A 191 25.50 1.88 35.27
N MET A 192 25.28 0.86 34.44
CA MET A 192 25.62 0.91 33.03
C MET A 192 24.73 1.95 32.35
N GLU A 193 25.30 3.10 31.99
CA GLU A 193 24.54 4.24 31.49
C GLU A 193 23.84 3.87 30.18
N ILE A 194 22.51 3.89 30.20
CA ILE A 194 21.69 3.59 29.02
C ILE A 194 21.88 4.74 28.04
N VAL A 195 22.75 4.55 27.05
CA VAL A 195 22.88 5.43 25.88
C VAL A 195 21.46 5.70 25.36
N PRO A 196 21.02 6.97 25.29
CA PRO A 196 19.67 7.28 24.83
C PRO A 196 19.47 6.67 23.44
N ALA A 197 18.49 5.76 23.32
CA ALA A 197 18.20 5.11 22.06
C ALA A 197 17.89 6.19 21.01
N GLY A 198 18.75 6.28 19.98
CA GLY A 198 18.67 7.33 18.97
C GLY A 198 17.27 7.40 18.35
N ASN A 199 16.83 8.61 18.00
CA ASN A 199 15.49 8.87 17.48
C ASN A 199 15.15 7.92 16.31
N LYS A 200 14.37 6.87 16.62
CA LYS A 200 13.89 5.89 15.63
C LYS A 200 13.26 6.59 14.44
N SER A 201 13.57 6.13 13.22
CA SER A 201 13.02 6.71 12.00
C SER A 201 11.48 6.67 11.99
N ILE A 202 10.85 7.57 11.21
CA ILE A 202 9.39 7.56 11.02
C ILE A 202 8.92 6.19 10.52
N ILE A 203 9.72 5.59 9.63
CA ILE A 203 9.58 4.24 9.08
C ILE A 203 9.55 3.17 10.19
N GLU A 204 10.52 3.16 11.11
CA GLU A 204 10.54 2.23 12.26
C GLU A 204 9.35 2.44 13.20
N LYS A 205 9.05 3.70 13.55
CA LYS A 205 7.94 4.04 14.45
C LYS A 205 6.61 3.53 13.89
N LYS A 206 6.27 3.89 12.65
CA LYS A 206 5.10 3.36 11.92
C LYS A 206 5.07 1.83 11.91
N THR A 207 6.19 1.21 11.51
CA THR A 207 6.30 -0.25 11.43
C THR A 207 6.00 -0.93 12.77
N SER A 208 6.51 -0.39 13.88
CA SER A 208 6.28 -0.97 15.21
C SER A 208 4.82 -0.87 15.67
N VAL A 209 4.20 0.31 15.57
CA VAL A 209 2.82 0.51 16.05
C VAL A 209 1.81 -0.20 15.14
N TYR A 210 1.99 -0.17 13.82
CA TYR A 210 1.09 -0.87 12.90
C TYR A 210 1.21 -2.40 13.00
N ALA A 211 2.41 -2.95 13.24
CA ALA A 211 2.58 -4.38 13.47
C ALA A 211 1.81 -4.86 14.72
N GLU A 212 1.74 -4.05 15.76
CA GLU A 212 0.92 -4.33 16.95
C GLU A 212 -0.58 -4.39 16.60
N ILE A 213 -1.08 -3.45 15.78
CA ILE A 213 -2.47 -3.49 15.29
C ILE A 213 -2.73 -4.74 14.43
N VAL A 214 -1.80 -5.14 13.55
CA VAL A 214 -1.92 -6.36 12.74
C VAL A 214 -1.98 -7.62 13.61
N LYS A 215 -1.12 -7.72 14.63
CA LYS A 215 -1.15 -8.82 15.60
C LYS A 215 -2.47 -8.86 16.36
N ASN A 216 -2.92 -7.72 16.91
CA ASN A 216 -4.20 -7.60 17.61
C ASN A 216 -5.41 -7.96 16.73
N LEU A 217 -5.39 -7.61 15.45
CA LEU A 217 -6.40 -7.97 14.45
C LEU A 217 -6.43 -9.49 14.19
N ASN A 218 -5.28 -10.11 13.93
CA ASN A 218 -5.19 -11.57 13.73
C ASN A 218 -5.58 -12.35 14.99
N ASP A 219 -5.21 -11.86 16.17
CA ASP A 219 -5.59 -12.38 17.48
C ASP A 219 -7.11 -12.29 17.75
N ALA A 220 -7.73 -11.16 17.41
CA ALA A 220 -9.17 -10.99 17.51
C ALA A 220 -9.91 -11.96 16.59
N ARG A 221 -9.51 -12.06 15.32
CA ARG A 221 -10.08 -13.04 14.37
C ARG A 221 -9.87 -14.49 14.82
N GLY A 222 -8.69 -14.83 15.35
CA GLY A 222 -8.39 -16.16 15.90
C GLY A 222 -9.26 -16.54 17.11
N ARG A 223 -9.74 -15.54 17.86
CA ARG A 223 -10.71 -15.70 18.97
C ARG A 223 -12.18 -15.51 18.54
N GLY A 224 -12.46 -15.25 17.26
CA GLY A 224 -13.81 -14.98 16.74
C GLY A 224 -14.43 -13.66 17.25
N LEU A 225 -13.59 -12.71 17.70
CA LEU A 225 -14.02 -11.42 18.23
C LEU A 225 -14.09 -10.35 17.12
N PRO A 226 -15.08 -9.44 17.16
CA PRO A 226 -15.13 -8.32 16.22
C PRO A 226 -13.96 -7.35 16.44
N PHE A 227 -13.40 -6.84 15.35
CA PHE A 227 -12.32 -5.83 15.36
C PHE A 227 -12.66 -4.70 14.40
N LYS A 228 -12.13 -3.49 14.66
CA LYS A 228 -12.35 -2.28 13.85
C LYS A 228 -11.02 -1.79 13.27
N PRO A 229 -10.50 -2.41 12.20
CA PRO A 229 -9.15 -2.15 11.74
C PRO A 229 -8.94 -0.73 11.25
N ALA A 230 -9.92 -0.09 10.58
CA ALA A 230 -9.74 1.29 10.08
C ALA A 230 -9.59 2.29 11.24
N THR A 231 -10.44 2.14 12.26
CA THR A 231 -10.39 2.92 13.50
C THR A 231 -9.09 2.66 14.27
N ALA A 232 -8.65 1.41 14.37
CA ALA A 232 -7.42 1.03 15.07
C ALA A 232 -6.16 1.60 14.40
N PHE A 233 -6.00 1.48 13.07
CA PHE A 233 -4.87 2.07 12.36
C PHE A 233 -4.87 3.60 12.39
N ARG A 234 -6.05 4.24 12.39
CA ARG A 234 -6.14 5.69 12.57
C ARG A 234 -5.61 6.12 13.94
N PHE A 235 -6.07 5.53 15.04
CA PHE A 235 -5.59 5.88 16.37
C PHE A 235 -4.10 5.54 16.57
N ALA A 236 -3.63 4.43 15.97
CA ALA A 236 -2.20 4.13 15.87
C ALA A 236 -1.42 5.28 15.20
N TYR A 237 -1.86 5.78 14.04
CA TYR A 237 -1.21 6.91 13.38
C TYR A 237 -1.25 8.20 14.22
N GLU A 238 -2.40 8.51 14.85
CA GLU A 238 -2.55 9.69 15.71
C GLU A 238 -1.63 9.64 16.94
N SER A 239 -1.33 8.43 17.47
CA SER A 239 -0.41 8.24 18.59
C SER A 239 1.08 8.48 18.26
N LEU A 240 1.46 8.48 16.98
CA LEU A 240 2.86 8.66 16.56
C LEU A 240 3.39 10.10 16.75
N SER A 241 2.50 11.07 17.00
CA SER A 241 2.82 12.50 17.15
C SER A 241 3.78 13.04 16.07
N ILE A 242 3.55 12.63 14.82
CA ILE A 242 4.29 13.15 13.66
C ILE A 242 3.82 14.58 13.41
N ASP A 243 4.62 15.56 13.83
CA ASP A 243 4.34 16.98 13.60
C ASP A 243 4.07 17.24 12.11
N ALA A 244 2.95 17.91 11.81
CA ALA A 244 2.60 18.35 10.46
C ALA A 244 3.43 19.59 10.06
N ALA A 245 4.76 19.47 10.12
CA ALA A 245 5.74 20.52 9.89
C ALA A 245 5.92 20.83 8.39
N GLY A 246 4.82 21.19 7.72
CA GLY A 246 4.81 21.59 6.32
C GLY A 246 3.43 22.10 5.89
N GLY A 247 3.41 23.16 5.08
CA GLY A 247 2.18 23.79 4.58
C GLY A 247 1.45 23.00 3.49
N ARG A 248 1.36 21.67 3.64
CA ARG A 248 0.70 20.75 2.70
C ARG A 248 -0.81 20.74 2.92
N SER A 249 -1.59 20.65 1.84
CA SER A 249 -3.06 20.69 1.93
C SER A 249 -3.71 19.39 2.40
N VAL A 250 -2.99 18.27 2.29
CA VAL A 250 -3.43 16.93 2.69
C VAL A 250 -2.37 16.27 3.56
N THR A 251 -2.81 15.61 4.64
CA THR A 251 -1.98 14.85 5.56
C THR A 251 -2.44 13.40 5.62
N MET A 252 -1.58 12.48 6.06
CA MET A 252 -2.00 11.08 6.25
C MET A 252 -3.10 10.92 7.31
N GLN A 253 -3.25 11.85 8.26
CA GLN A 253 -4.39 11.85 9.18
C GLN A 253 -5.73 12.08 8.45
N LYS A 254 -5.78 13.00 7.46
CA LYS A 254 -6.97 13.15 6.58
C LYS A 254 -7.24 11.83 5.85
N ILE A 255 -6.23 11.20 5.27
CA ILE A 255 -6.37 9.94 4.52
C ILE A 255 -6.86 8.80 5.44
N TRP A 256 -6.29 8.63 6.63
CA TRP A 256 -6.76 7.61 7.57
C TRP A 256 -8.20 7.82 8.04
N HIS A 257 -8.61 9.07 8.26
CA HIS A 257 -10.01 9.38 8.54
C HIS A 257 -10.92 9.11 7.33
N LEU A 258 -10.47 9.40 6.10
CA LEU A 258 -11.21 9.06 4.87
C LEU A 258 -11.40 7.55 4.74
N ILE A 259 -10.36 6.74 4.98
CA ILE A 259 -10.48 5.27 4.97
C ILE A 259 -11.49 4.80 6.02
N GLN A 260 -11.46 5.35 7.24
CA GLN A 260 -12.43 5.06 8.29
C GLN A 260 -13.89 5.38 7.87
N THR A 261 -14.13 6.52 7.22
CA THR A 261 -15.49 6.91 6.78
C THR A 261 -15.96 6.19 5.52
N LEU A 262 -15.06 5.87 4.59
CA LEU A 262 -15.33 5.03 3.41
C LEU A 262 -15.85 3.64 3.83
N VAL A 263 -15.12 3.01 4.76
CA VAL A 263 -15.46 1.70 5.31
C VAL A 263 -16.74 1.75 6.16
N GLY A 264 -16.88 2.79 6.99
CA GLY A 264 -18.11 3.02 7.76
C GLY A 264 -18.34 2.01 8.89
N GLU A 265 -17.31 1.71 9.70
CA GLU A 265 -17.33 0.73 10.82
C GLU A 265 -18.39 0.98 11.91
N ASP A 266 -19.10 2.11 11.85
CA ASP A 266 -20.20 2.53 12.74
C ASP A 266 -21.57 2.69 12.01
N SER A 267 -21.63 2.41 10.70
CA SER A 267 -22.75 2.77 9.81
C SER A 267 -23.72 1.62 9.54
N ASN A 268 -24.87 1.60 10.23
CA ASN A 268 -25.93 0.58 10.06
C ASN A 268 -26.80 0.73 8.78
N GLN A 269 -26.28 1.30 7.68
CA GLN A 269 -27.07 1.59 6.46
C GLN A 269 -27.25 0.34 5.58
N ARG A 270 -28.24 -0.50 5.90
CA ARG A 270 -28.51 -1.80 5.22
C ARG A 270 -29.21 -1.71 3.85
N ASN A 271 -29.64 -0.53 3.42
CA ASN A 271 -30.56 -0.36 2.27
C ASN A 271 -29.89 0.25 1.03
N VAL A 272 -28.56 0.30 0.97
CA VAL A 272 -27.78 0.99 -0.06
C VAL A 272 -26.72 0.04 -0.62
N SER A 273 -26.37 0.14 -1.91
CA SER A 273 -25.30 -0.67 -2.51
C SER A 273 -23.94 -0.39 -1.87
N ARG A 274 -22.97 -1.30 -2.02
CA ARG A 274 -21.60 -1.09 -1.51
C ARG A 274 -20.91 0.08 -2.24
N LYS A 275 -21.07 0.19 -3.57
CA LYS A 275 -20.60 1.32 -4.39
C LYS A 275 -21.11 2.67 -3.86
N MET A 276 -22.42 2.79 -3.59
CA MET A 276 -23.01 4.03 -3.08
C MET A 276 -22.72 4.25 -1.58
N SER A 277 -22.54 3.20 -0.79
CA SER A 277 -22.11 3.31 0.62
C SER A 277 -20.71 3.93 0.72
N LEU A 278 -19.78 3.55 -0.15
CA LEU A 278 -18.46 4.17 -0.28
C LEU A 278 -18.57 5.65 -0.67
N VAL A 279 -19.44 6.01 -1.62
CA VAL A 279 -19.71 7.42 -1.99
C VAL A 279 -20.26 8.24 -0.81
N ILE A 280 -21.15 7.67 -0.01
CA ILE A 280 -21.65 8.31 1.23
C ILE A 280 -20.50 8.50 2.24
N GLY A 281 -19.60 7.52 2.37
CA GLY A 281 -18.41 7.62 3.22
C GLY A 281 -17.43 8.72 2.79
N ALA A 282 -17.18 8.84 1.49
CA ALA A 282 -16.38 9.93 0.91
C ALA A 282 -17.05 11.31 1.12
N ARG A 283 -18.38 11.40 0.96
CA ARG A 283 -19.13 12.63 1.21
C ARG A 283 -19.05 13.05 2.68
N ARG A 284 -19.23 12.11 3.62
CA ARG A 284 -19.10 12.36 5.07
C ARG A 284 -17.72 12.84 5.49
N HIS A 285 -16.65 12.32 4.87
CA HIS A 285 -15.29 12.82 5.11
C HIS A 285 -15.16 14.31 4.75
N LEU A 286 -15.66 14.70 3.58
CA LEU A 286 -15.63 16.08 3.11
C LEU A 286 -16.54 16.98 3.97
N GLU A 287 -17.67 16.47 4.45
CA GLU A 287 -18.57 17.17 5.37
C GLU A 287 -17.87 17.49 6.71
N TRP A 288 -17.21 16.50 7.33
CA TRP A 288 -16.40 16.70 8.53
C TRP A 288 -15.25 17.70 8.32
N GLY A 289 -14.55 17.61 7.18
CA GLY A 289 -13.48 18.55 6.83
C GLY A 289 -13.96 20.00 6.76
N HIS A 290 -15.18 20.23 6.27
CA HIS A 290 -15.78 21.57 6.22
C HIS A 290 -16.40 22.00 7.55
N GLU A 291 -16.88 21.08 8.41
CA GLU A 291 -17.24 21.41 9.79
C GLU A 291 -16.02 21.96 10.54
N LYS A 292 -14.86 21.29 10.42
CA LYS A 292 -13.61 21.75 11.03
C LYS A 292 -13.22 23.15 10.51
N TYR A 293 -13.21 23.36 9.20
CA TYR A 293 -12.93 24.67 8.60
C TYR A 293 -13.92 25.76 9.07
N LEU A 294 -15.20 25.43 9.20
CA LEU A 294 -16.24 26.34 9.71
C LEU A 294 -15.96 26.75 11.16
N LEU A 295 -15.59 25.80 12.01
CA LEU A 295 -15.22 26.06 13.41
C LEU A 295 -13.93 26.89 13.52
N GLU A 296 -12.91 26.60 12.74
CA GLU A 296 -11.65 27.37 12.68
C GLU A 296 -11.89 28.81 12.16
N THR A 297 -12.80 29.00 11.21
CA THR A 297 -13.22 30.32 10.72
C THR A 297 -13.93 31.13 11.81
N ILE A 298 -14.79 30.50 12.63
CA ILE A 298 -15.45 31.14 13.77
C ILE A 298 -14.45 31.50 14.87
N GLN A 299 -13.51 30.60 15.19
CA GLN A 299 -12.51 30.80 16.24
C GLN A 299 -11.47 31.88 15.89
N SER A 300 -11.15 32.06 14.61
CA SER A 300 -10.28 33.14 14.14
C SER A 300 -10.98 34.50 14.06
N HIS A 301 -12.32 34.54 13.97
CA HIS A 301 -13.10 35.78 13.83
C HIS A 301 -14.20 35.94 14.91
N PRO A 302 -13.89 35.75 16.22
CA PRO A 302 -14.91 35.54 17.26
C PRO A 302 -15.84 36.75 17.45
N ALA A 303 -15.30 37.96 17.34
CA ALA A 303 -16.06 39.21 17.46
C ALA A 303 -17.04 39.45 16.29
N GLN A 304 -16.76 38.90 15.11
CA GLN A 304 -17.63 39.00 13.93
C GLN A 304 -18.65 37.85 13.88
N ALA A 305 -18.21 36.66 14.28
CA ALA A 305 -19.06 35.46 14.32
C ALA A 305 -20.20 35.59 15.34
N ALA A 306 -19.95 36.26 16.47
CA ALA A 306 -20.96 36.61 17.49
C ALA A 306 -21.83 35.40 17.92
N LEU A 307 -21.20 34.23 18.11
CA LEU A 307 -21.88 32.97 18.45
C LEU A 307 -22.55 33.02 19.85
N GLY A 308 -22.01 33.83 20.76
CA GLY A 308 -22.50 33.95 22.13
C GLY A 308 -22.38 32.63 22.90
N GLY A 309 -23.33 32.38 23.82
CA GLY A 309 -23.42 31.12 24.56
C GLY A 309 -24.23 30.01 23.86
N ALA A 310 -24.58 30.15 22.57
CA ALA A 310 -25.48 29.24 21.88
C ALA A 310 -24.72 28.08 21.22
N VAL A 311 -24.93 26.85 21.70
CA VAL A 311 -24.20 25.64 21.27
C VAL A 311 -24.76 24.94 20.02
N GLY A 312 -25.95 25.32 19.54
CA GLY A 312 -26.66 24.62 18.46
C GLY A 312 -25.99 24.75 17.08
N ASN A 313 -25.98 23.67 16.31
CA ASN A 313 -25.29 23.59 15.00
C ASN A 313 -25.72 24.69 14.01
N LEU A 314 -27.02 24.96 13.90
CA LEU A 314 -27.54 26.04 13.05
C LEU A 314 -27.00 27.42 13.46
N GLN A 315 -26.72 27.65 14.75
CA GLN A 315 -26.11 28.90 15.22
C GLN A 315 -24.63 28.98 14.87
N LYS A 316 -23.90 27.85 14.82
CA LYS A 316 -22.54 27.79 14.24
C LYS A 316 -22.57 28.22 12.76
N VAL A 317 -23.50 27.67 11.97
CA VAL A 317 -23.66 28.03 10.54
C VAL A 317 -24.01 29.51 10.36
N ARG A 318 -24.89 30.07 11.19
CA ARG A 318 -25.22 31.50 11.18
C ARG A 318 -24.04 32.39 11.58
N ALA A 319 -23.30 32.00 12.61
CA ALA A 319 -22.08 32.70 13.03
C ALA A 319 -21.01 32.72 11.93
N PHE A 320 -20.82 31.62 11.20
CA PHE A 320 -19.97 31.54 10.02
C PHE A 320 -20.49 32.40 8.85
N LEU A 321 -21.81 32.45 8.63
CA LEU A 321 -22.42 33.33 7.62
C LEU A 321 -22.21 34.82 7.94
N ARG A 322 -22.24 35.25 9.21
CA ARG A 322 -21.89 36.64 9.59
C ARG A 322 -20.47 37.02 9.19
N VAL A 323 -19.50 36.11 9.35
CA VAL A 323 -18.11 36.32 8.91
C VAL A 323 -18.02 36.41 7.38
N ARG A 324 -18.68 35.50 6.65
CA ARG A 324 -18.60 35.45 5.18
C ARG A 324 -19.43 36.49 4.43
N LEU A 325 -20.53 36.97 5.02
CA LEU A 325 -21.49 37.90 4.40
C LEU A 325 -21.48 39.29 5.04
N ARG A 326 -20.45 39.62 5.83
CA ARG A 326 -20.26 40.89 6.55
C ARG A 326 -20.65 42.12 5.72
N ASP A 327 -20.20 42.18 4.47
CA ASP A 327 -20.33 43.36 3.61
C ASP A 327 -21.65 43.39 2.81
N TYR A 328 -22.52 42.39 2.96
CA TYR A 328 -23.82 42.29 2.27
C TYR A 328 -24.97 42.99 3.03
N GLY A 329 -24.75 43.42 4.28
CA GLY A 329 -25.74 44.12 5.11
C GLY A 329 -26.35 43.24 6.20
N VAL A 330 -27.52 43.64 6.72
CA VAL A 330 -28.19 42.93 7.82
C VAL A 330 -28.82 41.64 7.31
N LEU A 331 -28.45 40.51 7.92
CA LEU A 331 -28.93 39.18 7.56
C LEU A 331 -30.32 38.91 8.16
N ASP A 332 -31.11 38.09 7.47
CA ASP A 332 -32.47 37.67 7.85
C ASP A 332 -32.61 37.21 9.32
N PHE A 333 -31.65 36.44 9.84
CA PHE A 333 -31.67 35.94 11.22
C PHE A 333 -31.19 36.93 12.29
N ASP A 334 -30.64 38.09 11.91
CA ASP A 334 -30.20 39.16 12.81
C ASP A 334 -31.11 40.42 12.75
N ALA A 335 -32.14 40.41 11.90
CA ALA A 335 -32.99 41.57 11.62
C ALA A 335 -34.09 41.79 12.68
N THR A 336 -34.02 42.92 13.39
CA THR A 336 -34.98 43.28 14.46
C THR A 336 -36.15 44.18 14.01
N ASP A 337 -35.98 44.98 12.95
CA ASP A 337 -37.05 45.79 12.35
C ASP A 337 -37.01 45.73 10.81
N VAL A 338 -37.86 44.87 10.25
CA VAL A 338 -37.97 44.57 8.81
C VAL A 338 -38.46 45.77 7.98
N ARG A 339 -38.92 46.86 8.61
CA ARG A 339 -39.63 47.96 7.91
C ARG A 339 -38.73 49.02 7.27
N ARG A 340 -37.45 49.11 7.65
CA ARG A 340 -36.54 50.17 7.18
C ARG A 340 -35.65 49.75 6.01
N GLN A 341 -35.17 48.51 6.04
CA GLN A 341 -34.50 47.84 4.93
C GLN A 341 -34.92 46.36 4.98
N PRO A 342 -35.28 45.73 3.83
CA PRO A 342 -35.48 44.29 3.80
C PRO A 342 -34.13 43.60 4.07
N PRO A 343 -34.03 42.67 5.03
CA PRO A 343 -32.79 41.98 5.31
C PRO A 343 -32.43 40.99 4.20
N VAL A 344 -31.17 40.59 4.13
CA VAL A 344 -30.68 39.60 3.18
C VAL A 344 -31.24 38.23 3.56
N ASP A 345 -32.12 37.66 2.73
CA ASP A 345 -32.56 36.26 2.84
C ASP A 345 -31.33 35.35 2.66
N THR A 346 -31.03 34.55 3.70
CA THR A 346 -29.93 33.60 3.68
C THR A 346 -30.42 32.14 3.66
N THR A 347 -31.70 31.88 3.38
CA THR A 347 -32.32 30.54 3.38
C THR A 347 -31.47 29.51 2.63
N TRP A 348 -31.09 29.78 1.38
CA TRP A 348 -30.37 28.82 0.53
C TRP A 348 -28.90 28.65 0.96
N GLN A 349 -28.29 29.68 1.53
CA GLN A 349 -26.96 29.67 2.10
C GLN A 349 -26.94 28.85 3.40
N GLN A 350 -27.92 29.05 4.29
CA GLN A 350 -28.13 28.24 5.50
C GLN A 350 -28.33 26.76 5.15
N ILE A 351 -29.24 26.42 4.22
CA ILE A 351 -29.45 25.03 3.76
C ILE A 351 -28.16 24.45 3.15
N TYR A 352 -27.49 25.20 2.27
CA TYR A 352 -26.24 24.75 1.64
C TYR A 352 -25.15 24.45 2.66
N PHE A 353 -24.88 25.36 3.62
CA PHE A 353 -23.80 25.15 4.58
C PHE A 353 -24.15 24.09 5.64
N CYS A 354 -25.42 23.96 6.06
CA CYS A 354 -25.85 22.83 6.89
C CYS A 354 -25.63 21.49 6.18
N LEU A 355 -26.01 21.36 4.89
CA LEU A 355 -25.69 20.15 4.11
C LEU A 355 -24.18 19.93 3.96
N ARG A 356 -23.42 21.00 3.69
CA ARG A 356 -21.98 20.96 3.44
C ARG A 356 -21.17 20.52 4.67
N THR A 357 -21.73 20.63 5.89
CA THR A 357 -21.16 20.12 7.15
C THR A 357 -21.86 18.88 7.71
N GLY A 358 -22.79 18.26 6.97
CA GLY A 358 -23.51 17.06 7.44
C GLY A 358 -24.61 17.33 8.49
N TYR A 359 -24.94 18.60 8.76
CA TYR A 359 -26.02 19.04 9.65
C TYR A 359 -27.40 18.90 8.95
N TYR A 360 -27.75 17.65 8.63
CA TYR A 360 -28.89 17.34 7.76
C TYR A 360 -30.25 17.69 8.39
N ASP A 361 -30.42 17.53 9.70
CA ASP A 361 -31.69 17.83 10.38
C ASP A 361 -31.91 19.34 10.50
N GLU A 362 -30.84 20.12 10.73
CA GLU A 362 -30.87 21.58 10.67
C GLU A 362 -31.17 22.07 9.25
N ALA A 363 -30.59 21.46 8.21
CA ALA A 363 -30.92 21.77 6.81
C ALA A 363 -32.42 21.53 6.52
N ARG A 364 -32.98 20.41 6.99
CA ARG A 364 -34.41 20.10 6.88
C ARG A 364 -35.27 21.12 7.61
N SER A 365 -34.89 21.51 8.83
CA SER A 365 -35.61 22.51 9.65
C SER A 365 -35.66 23.88 8.97
N VAL A 366 -34.53 24.37 8.45
CA VAL A 366 -34.48 25.65 7.71
C VAL A 366 -35.39 25.57 6.47
N ALA A 367 -35.29 24.51 5.68
CA ALA A 367 -36.12 24.35 4.47
C ALA A 367 -37.62 24.29 4.75
N GLN A 368 -38.04 23.66 5.85
CA GLN A 368 -39.44 23.59 6.28
C GLN A 368 -39.96 24.93 6.84
N SER A 369 -39.10 25.71 7.51
CA SER A 369 -39.48 26.99 8.12
C SER A 369 -39.56 28.16 7.13
N SER A 370 -38.78 28.14 6.05
CA SER A 370 -38.74 29.22 5.06
C SER A 370 -39.77 29.03 3.94
N ARG A 371 -40.63 30.04 3.74
CA ARG A 371 -41.61 30.08 2.64
C ARG A 371 -40.96 29.96 1.25
N VAL A 372 -39.71 30.38 1.11
CA VAL A 372 -38.97 30.34 -0.17
C VAL A 372 -38.50 28.93 -0.51
N ALA A 373 -38.24 28.08 0.51
CA ALA A 373 -37.77 26.70 0.36
C ALA A 373 -38.87 25.64 0.59
N GLN A 374 -40.12 26.04 0.85
CA GLN A 374 -41.21 25.12 1.21
C GLN A 374 -41.46 24.01 0.17
N HIS A 375 -41.30 24.30 -1.13
CA HIS A 375 -41.40 23.28 -2.20
C HIS A 375 -40.17 22.37 -2.32
N PHE A 376 -39.00 22.81 -1.87
CA PHE A 376 -37.75 22.05 -1.83
C PHE A 376 -37.67 21.12 -0.61
N ALA A 377 -38.28 21.52 0.51
CA ALA A 377 -38.28 20.79 1.78
C ALA A 377 -38.63 19.29 1.69
N PRO A 378 -39.67 18.83 0.95
CA PRO A 378 -39.94 17.39 0.81
C PRO A 378 -38.85 16.65 0.01
N GLN A 379 -38.39 17.25 -1.09
CA GLN A 379 -37.33 16.68 -1.94
C GLN A 379 -36.02 16.54 -1.17
N LEU A 380 -35.67 17.54 -0.37
CA LEU A 380 -34.53 17.53 0.54
C LEU A 380 -34.68 16.44 1.63
N ALA A 381 -35.87 16.30 2.22
CA ALA A 381 -36.12 15.30 3.25
C ALA A 381 -35.98 13.86 2.72
N GLU A 382 -36.40 13.62 1.46
CA GLU A 382 -36.18 12.38 0.72
C GLU A 382 -34.69 12.12 0.46
N TRP A 383 -33.96 13.09 -0.12
CA TRP A 383 -32.52 12.95 -0.39
C TRP A 383 -31.70 12.64 0.88
N ILE A 384 -32.09 13.21 2.03
CA ILE A 384 -31.46 12.90 3.31
C ILE A 384 -31.80 11.47 3.79
N SER A 385 -33.06 11.05 3.73
CA SER A 385 -33.51 9.77 4.32
C SER A 385 -32.99 8.53 3.57
N THR A 386 -32.74 8.66 2.27
CA THR A 386 -32.14 7.63 1.41
C THR A 386 -30.60 7.60 1.47
N GLY A 387 -29.96 8.61 2.08
CA GLY A 387 -28.51 8.81 2.06
C GLY A 387 -27.98 9.52 0.81
N GLY A 388 -28.81 9.94 -0.13
CA GLY A 388 -28.45 10.77 -1.28
C GLY A 388 -29.07 10.35 -2.61
N ALA A 389 -29.92 9.33 -2.62
CA ALA A 389 -30.74 8.97 -3.76
C ALA A 389 -32.12 9.69 -3.70
N VAL A 390 -32.84 9.73 -4.82
CA VAL A 390 -34.23 10.18 -4.85
C VAL A 390 -35.00 9.35 -5.88
N SER A 391 -36.32 9.29 -5.72
CA SER A 391 -37.25 8.78 -6.72
C SER A 391 -37.07 9.51 -8.07
N PRO A 392 -37.37 8.84 -9.20
CA PRO A 392 -37.28 9.46 -10.52
C PRO A 392 -38.21 10.68 -10.64
N GLU A 393 -39.36 10.68 -9.97
CA GLU A 393 -40.31 11.80 -9.94
C GLU A 393 -39.68 13.05 -9.28
N THR A 394 -39.06 12.90 -8.11
CA THR A 394 -38.33 14.00 -7.45
C THR A 394 -37.13 14.46 -8.28
N ALA A 395 -36.39 13.54 -8.90
CA ALA A 395 -35.26 13.89 -9.78
C ALA A 395 -35.69 14.72 -11.00
N ILE A 396 -36.77 14.31 -11.67
CA ILE A 396 -37.37 15.02 -12.82
C ILE A 396 -37.87 16.40 -12.38
N SER A 397 -38.62 16.48 -11.28
CA SER A 397 -39.14 17.74 -10.74
C SER A 397 -38.03 18.75 -10.41
N ALA A 398 -36.93 18.29 -9.80
CA ALA A 398 -35.76 19.12 -9.53
C ALA A 398 -35.01 19.52 -10.82
N SER A 399 -34.96 18.63 -11.81
CA SER A 399 -34.40 18.89 -13.14
C SER A 399 -35.16 20.00 -13.89
N GLU A 400 -36.50 19.94 -13.89
CA GLU A 400 -37.35 20.99 -14.47
C GLU A 400 -37.14 22.34 -13.79
N GLU A 401 -37.00 22.36 -12.46
CA GLU A 401 -36.76 23.61 -11.72
C GLU A 401 -35.40 24.22 -12.05
N CYS A 402 -34.36 23.39 -12.21
CA CYS A 402 -33.08 23.83 -12.79
C CYS A 402 -33.25 24.43 -14.18
N GLU A 403 -34.01 23.77 -15.07
CA GLU A 403 -34.26 24.31 -16.42
C GLU A 403 -35.04 25.62 -16.38
N LYS A 404 -36.04 25.78 -15.50
CA LYS A 404 -36.80 27.04 -15.33
C LYS A 404 -35.87 28.18 -14.91
N MET A 405 -35.02 27.97 -13.90
CA MET A 405 -34.03 28.97 -13.47
C MET A 405 -33.06 29.35 -14.59
N LEU A 406 -32.52 28.35 -15.31
CA LEU A 406 -31.58 28.52 -16.43
C LEU A 406 -32.21 29.09 -17.71
N ARG A 407 -33.53 28.93 -17.93
CA ARG A 407 -34.30 29.61 -19.01
C ARG A 407 -34.70 31.04 -18.63
N MET A 408 -34.87 31.34 -17.35
CA MET A 408 -35.12 32.70 -16.90
C MET A 408 -33.88 33.57 -17.10
N GLY A 409 -32.70 33.09 -16.66
CA GLY A 409 -31.40 33.72 -16.95
C GLY A 409 -31.19 35.09 -16.29
N ASP A 410 -30.02 35.66 -16.49
CA ASP A 410 -29.65 36.97 -15.94
C ASP A 410 -30.10 38.09 -16.89
N ARG A 411 -31.40 38.41 -16.85
CA ARG A 411 -32.01 39.44 -17.72
C ARG A 411 -31.70 40.82 -17.18
N ALA A 412 -31.14 41.69 -18.02
CA ALA A 412 -30.85 43.08 -17.68
C ALA A 412 -32.04 43.77 -16.96
N GLY A 413 -31.80 44.27 -15.75
CA GLY A 413 -32.82 44.89 -14.91
C GLY A 413 -33.58 43.95 -13.94
N ARG A 414 -33.22 42.66 -13.86
CA ARG A 414 -33.62 41.77 -12.75
C ARG A 414 -32.39 41.20 -12.04
N PRO A 415 -32.46 40.93 -10.72
CA PRO A 415 -31.47 40.07 -10.09
C PRO A 415 -31.58 38.66 -10.70
N GLY A 416 -30.45 38.07 -11.07
CA GLY A 416 -30.35 36.70 -11.52
C GLY A 416 -30.82 35.67 -10.47
N TYR A 417 -30.93 34.41 -10.89
CA TYR A 417 -31.34 33.33 -10.01
C TYR A 417 -30.29 33.07 -8.90
N ASP A 418 -30.74 32.62 -7.74
CA ASP A 418 -29.85 32.25 -6.64
C ASP A 418 -28.97 31.04 -7.03
N ARG A 419 -27.65 31.24 -6.99
CA ARG A 419 -26.64 30.23 -7.36
C ARG A 419 -26.58 29.05 -6.39
N LYS A 420 -26.87 29.26 -5.10
CA LYS A 420 -26.97 28.20 -4.09
C LYS A 420 -28.28 27.42 -4.25
N ARG A 421 -29.41 28.09 -4.56
CA ARG A 421 -30.65 27.40 -4.95
C ARG A 421 -30.41 26.49 -6.16
N LEU A 422 -29.77 26.98 -7.23
CA LEU A 422 -29.53 26.15 -8.43
C LEU A 422 -28.61 24.96 -8.13
N LEU A 423 -27.54 25.17 -7.36
CA LEU A 423 -26.65 24.09 -6.90
C LEU A 423 -27.42 23.02 -6.12
N LEU A 424 -28.31 23.42 -5.20
CA LEU A 424 -29.10 22.51 -4.39
C LEU A 424 -30.11 21.70 -5.21
N TYR A 425 -30.81 22.32 -6.16
CA TYR A 425 -31.66 21.59 -7.11
C TYR A 425 -30.85 20.70 -8.08
N ALA A 426 -29.62 21.06 -8.42
CA ALA A 426 -28.72 20.22 -9.20
C ALA A 426 -28.25 18.97 -8.41
N ILE A 427 -27.96 19.10 -7.11
CA ILE A 427 -27.68 17.96 -6.22
C ILE A 427 -28.87 17.00 -6.16
N ILE A 428 -30.11 17.50 -6.06
CA ILE A 428 -31.31 16.64 -5.99
C ILE A 428 -31.62 15.99 -7.34
N SER A 429 -31.57 16.74 -8.44
CA SER A 429 -31.84 16.16 -9.77
C SER A 429 -30.83 15.09 -10.16
N GLY A 430 -29.56 15.23 -9.76
CA GLY A 430 -28.50 14.23 -10.03
C GLY A 430 -28.27 13.96 -11.52
N CYS A 431 -28.72 14.86 -12.40
CA CYS A 431 -28.72 14.66 -13.84
C CYS A 431 -27.54 15.39 -14.50
N ARG A 432 -26.78 14.65 -15.30
CA ARG A 432 -25.49 15.05 -15.87
C ARG A 432 -25.56 16.39 -16.61
N ARG A 433 -26.58 16.55 -17.45
CA ARG A 433 -26.79 17.74 -18.30
C ARG A 433 -26.90 19.05 -17.50
N GLN A 434 -27.51 19.02 -16.31
CA GLN A 434 -27.71 20.18 -15.43
C GLN A 434 -26.44 20.45 -14.61
N ILE A 435 -25.75 19.39 -14.17
CA ILE A 435 -24.48 19.47 -13.45
C ILE A 435 -23.38 20.08 -14.32
N ASP A 436 -23.19 19.55 -15.53
CA ASP A 436 -22.15 20.02 -16.44
C ASP A 436 -22.50 21.41 -17.01
N ARG A 437 -23.79 21.72 -17.16
CA ARG A 437 -24.26 23.09 -17.44
C ARG A 437 -24.00 24.06 -16.29
N LEU A 438 -24.24 23.68 -15.04
CA LEU A 438 -23.98 24.54 -13.87
C LEU A 438 -22.48 24.88 -13.75
N LEU A 439 -21.61 23.89 -13.99
CA LEU A 439 -20.15 24.08 -13.98
C LEU A 439 -19.69 25.00 -15.12
N ARG A 440 -20.26 24.86 -16.33
CA ARG A 440 -19.96 25.76 -17.45
C ARG A 440 -20.47 27.18 -17.22
N ASP A 441 -21.73 27.31 -16.83
CA ASP A 441 -22.42 28.60 -16.73
C ASP A 441 -21.93 29.38 -15.46
N VAL A 442 -21.27 28.71 -14.49
CA VAL A 442 -20.65 29.32 -13.28
C VAL A 442 -19.30 28.65 -12.93
N PRO A 443 -18.19 28.91 -13.65
CA PRO A 443 -16.92 28.21 -13.44
C PRO A 443 -16.28 28.50 -12.07
N GLY A 444 -16.46 29.71 -11.53
CA GLY A 444 -15.97 30.11 -10.20
C GLY A 444 -16.85 29.66 -9.02
N LEU A 445 -17.73 28.66 -9.19
CA LEU A 445 -18.67 28.21 -8.14
C LEU A 445 -17.99 27.52 -6.94
N PHE A 446 -16.79 26.94 -7.16
CA PHE A 446 -16.02 26.21 -6.16
C PHE A 446 -14.58 26.74 -6.12
N THR A 447 -14.12 27.16 -4.93
CA THR A 447 -12.74 27.66 -4.72
C THR A 447 -11.75 26.57 -4.29
N THR A 448 -12.25 25.37 -3.95
CA THR A 448 -11.45 24.22 -3.50
C THR A 448 -11.85 22.94 -4.23
N ILE A 449 -10.90 22.01 -4.36
CA ILE A 449 -11.17 20.66 -4.90
C ILE A 449 -12.08 19.84 -3.97
N GLU A 450 -12.01 20.07 -2.65
CA GLU A 450 -12.84 19.40 -1.65
C GLU A 450 -14.33 19.78 -1.81
N ASP A 451 -14.65 21.05 -2.11
CA ASP A 451 -16.02 21.49 -2.36
C ASP A 451 -16.56 21.02 -3.72
N PHE A 452 -15.72 20.98 -4.76
CA PHE A 452 -16.07 20.43 -6.08
C PHE A 452 -16.39 18.92 -5.98
N LEU A 453 -15.53 18.14 -5.30
CA LEU A 453 -15.74 16.71 -5.09
C LEU A 453 -16.96 16.44 -4.22
N TRP A 454 -17.19 17.22 -3.15
CA TRP A 454 -18.41 17.08 -2.34
C TRP A 454 -19.67 17.32 -3.18
N PHE A 455 -19.68 18.33 -4.05
CA PHE A 455 -20.80 18.59 -4.95
C PHE A 455 -21.02 17.44 -5.95
N LYS A 456 -19.97 17.01 -6.66
CA LYS A 456 -20.08 15.89 -7.63
C LYS A 456 -20.55 14.61 -6.93
N LEU A 457 -19.96 14.22 -5.80
CA LEU A 457 -20.35 13.03 -5.02
C LEU A 457 -21.78 13.11 -4.44
N SER A 458 -22.26 14.31 -4.09
CA SER A 458 -23.67 14.52 -3.66
C SER A 458 -24.68 14.32 -4.81
N ALA A 459 -24.24 14.57 -6.05
CA ALA A 459 -25.04 14.47 -7.26
C ALA A 459 -24.92 13.10 -7.97
N VAL A 460 -23.98 12.23 -7.56
CA VAL A 460 -23.87 10.85 -8.07
C VAL A 460 -25.17 10.08 -7.82
N ARG A 461 -25.56 9.26 -8.80
CA ARG A 461 -26.63 8.26 -8.68
C ARG A 461 -26.07 6.88 -8.98
N ASP A 462 -26.67 5.88 -8.34
CA ASP A 462 -26.38 4.48 -8.58
C ASP A 462 -27.35 3.92 -9.62
N CYS A 463 -26.83 3.26 -10.64
CA CYS A 463 -27.60 2.77 -11.78
C CYS A 463 -27.42 1.26 -11.89
N PRO A 464 -28.46 0.44 -11.61
CA PRO A 464 -28.37 -1.00 -11.79
C PRO A 464 -28.02 -1.35 -13.23
N ALA A 465 -27.05 -2.24 -13.46
CA ALA A 465 -26.54 -2.54 -14.81
C ALA A 465 -27.66 -3.04 -15.76
N ASP A 466 -28.60 -3.80 -15.21
CA ASP A 466 -29.77 -4.36 -15.92
C ASP A 466 -30.84 -3.33 -16.29
N SER A 467 -30.77 -2.10 -15.73
CA SER A 467 -31.74 -1.02 -16.01
C SER A 467 -31.48 -0.26 -17.32
N SER A 468 -30.42 -0.61 -18.05
CA SER A 468 -30.00 -0.05 -19.34
C SER A 468 -31.01 -0.21 -20.49
N SER A 469 -32.13 -0.90 -20.27
CA SER A 469 -33.22 -1.10 -21.24
C SER A 469 -34.32 -0.03 -21.20
N VAL A 470 -34.36 0.83 -20.18
CA VAL A 470 -35.32 1.95 -20.12
C VAL A 470 -34.80 3.10 -20.99
N VAL A 471 -35.54 3.45 -22.04
CA VAL A 471 -35.25 4.61 -22.90
C VAL A 471 -35.56 5.91 -22.15
N LEU A 472 -34.66 6.29 -21.25
CA LEU A 472 -34.66 7.62 -20.65
C LEU A 472 -34.47 8.66 -21.76
N SER A 473 -35.28 9.71 -21.75
CA SER A 473 -35.08 10.83 -22.67
C SER A 473 -33.69 11.43 -22.46
N GLU A 474 -33.00 11.75 -23.56
CA GLU A 474 -31.59 12.17 -23.61
C GLU A 474 -31.23 13.32 -22.64
N GLY A 475 -32.20 14.14 -22.27
CA GLY A 475 -32.06 15.21 -21.28
C GLY A 475 -32.12 14.82 -19.79
N LEU A 476 -32.30 13.54 -19.45
CA LEU A 476 -32.49 13.01 -18.09
C LEU A 476 -31.43 11.98 -17.64
N VAL A 477 -30.31 11.85 -18.37
CA VAL A 477 -29.25 10.90 -18.03
C VAL A 477 -28.64 11.20 -16.64
N PRO A 478 -28.69 10.26 -15.68
CA PRO A 478 -28.12 10.45 -14.35
C PRO A 478 -26.60 10.57 -14.40
N TYR A 479 -26.03 11.31 -13.44
CA TYR A 479 -24.58 11.43 -13.28
C TYR A 479 -24.05 10.25 -12.47
N THR A 480 -23.17 9.46 -13.06
CA THR A 480 -22.61 8.25 -12.43
C THR A 480 -21.30 8.56 -11.69
N LEU A 481 -20.86 7.64 -10.83
CA LEU A 481 -19.49 7.70 -10.29
C LEU A 481 -18.45 7.56 -11.40
N ASP A 482 -18.79 6.84 -12.47
CA ASP A 482 -17.87 6.47 -13.54
C ASP A 482 -17.62 7.69 -14.47
N ASP A 483 -18.58 8.60 -14.58
CA ASP A 483 -18.41 9.95 -15.14
C ASP A 483 -17.46 10.83 -14.33
N LEU A 484 -17.47 10.71 -12.99
CA LEU A 484 -16.54 11.44 -12.11
C LEU A 484 -15.12 10.89 -12.23
N GLN A 485 -14.96 9.56 -12.23
CA GLN A 485 -13.66 8.92 -12.44
C GLN A 485 -13.10 9.26 -13.83
N SER A 486 -13.93 9.20 -14.89
CA SER A 486 -13.52 9.57 -16.25
C SER A 486 -13.10 11.04 -16.37
N TYR A 487 -13.76 11.95 -15.66
CA TYR A 487 -13.38 13.37 -15.65
C TYR A 487 -12.04 13.61 -14.94
N LEU A 488 -11.82 12.98 -13.77
CA LEU A 488 -10.59 13.15 -12.99
C LEU A 488 -9.39 12.50 -13.69
N ASN A 489 -9.58 11.35 -14.33
CA ASN A 489 -8.52 10.59 -14.98
C ASN A 489 -8.04 11.20 -16.33
N LYS A 490 -8.61 12.34 -16.75
CA LYS A 490 -8.03 13.20 -17.80
C LYS A 490 -6.71 13.85 -17.38
N TYR A 491 -6.52 14.09 -16.08
CA TYR A 491 -5.42 14.88 -15.55
C TYR A 491 -4.34 13.99 -14.95
N GLU A 492 -3.08 14.24 -15.28
CA GLU A 492 -1.94 13.50 -14.74
C GLU A 492 -1.76 13.67 -13.21
N PRO A 493 -1.06 12.74 -12.52
CA PRO A 493 -0.66 12.91 -11.12
C PRO A 493 0.15 14.19 -10.85
N SER A 494 0.89 14.68 -11.86
CA SER A 494 1.68 15.92 -11.84
C SER A 494 0.83 17.16 -11.52
N TYR A 495 -0.37 17.25 -12.12
CA TYR A 495 -1.36 18.31 -11.92
C TYR A 495 -1.82 18.40 -10.46
N TYR A 496 -2.21 17.27 -9.87
CA TYR A 496 -2.73 17.21 -8.51
C TYR A 496 -1.64 17.44 -7.44
N THR A 497 -0.44 16.90 -7.65
CA THR A 497 0.67 16.98 -6.67
C THR A 497 1.47 18.27 -6.73
N LYS A 498 1.11 19.22 -7.61
CA LYS A 498 1.87 20.45 -7.89
C LYS A 498 3.34 20.16 -8.23
N ASN A 499 3.56 19.19 -9.13
CA ASN A 499 4.87 18.61 -9.45
C ASN A 499 5.58 18.00 -8.23
N GLY A 500 4.90 17.13 -7.48
CA GLY A 500 5.48 16.37 -6.35
C GLY A 500 5.68 17.14 -5.04
N LYS A 501 5.18 18.38 -4.92
CA LYS A 501 5.26 19.16 -3.66
C LYS A 501 4.23 18.73 -2.62
N ASP A 502 3.06 18.30 -3.09
CA ASP A 502 1.94 17.79 -2.29
C ASP A 502 1.57 16.36 -2.74
N PRO A 503 2.43 15.35 -2.53
CA PRO A 503 2.26 14.00 -3.07
C PRO A 503 0.91 13.36 -2.70
N LEU A 504 0.45 13.58 -1.47
CA LEU A 504 -0.78 13.00 -0.93
C LEU A 504 -2.08 13.52 -1.58
N VAL A 505 -2.06 14.61 -2.36
CA VAL A 505 -3.28 15.16 -2.98
C VAL A 505 -3.85 14.23 -4.04
N TYR A 506 -2.99 13.59 -4.85
CA TYR A 506 -3.44 12.67 -5.89
C TYR A 506 -4.12 11.39 -5.33
N PRO A 507 -3.50 10.60 -4.42
CA PRO A 507 -4.17 9.44 -3.83
C PRO A 507 -5.39 9.83 -2.99
N TYR A 508 -5.44 11.04 -2.42
CA TYR A 508 -6.65 11.56 -1.76
C TYR A 508 -7.82 11.78 -2.74
N VAL A 509 -7.57 12.37 -3.91
CA VAL A 509 -8.58 12.51 -4.99
C VAL A 509 -9.01 11.15 -5.54
N LEU A 510 -8.09 10.19 -5.67
CA LEU A 510 -8.41 8.82 -6.06
C LEU A 510 -9.30 8.12 -5.02
N LEU A 511 -8.96 8.18 -3.72
CA LEU A 511 -9.78 7.61 -2.64
C LEU A 511 -11.17 8.26 -2.56
N LEU A 512 -11.27 9.59 -2.72
CA LEU A 512 -12.56 10.30 -2.75
C LEU A 512 -13.43 9.92 -3.96
N SER A 513 -12.82 9.59 -5.10
CA SER A 513 -13.51 9.06 -6.29
C SER A 513 -13.65 7.54 -6.29
N ILE A 514 -13.36 6.88 -5.16
CA ILE A 514 -13.46 5.43 -4.92
C ILE A 514 -12.54 4.59 -5.84
N GLN A 515 -11.47 5.20 -6.37
CA GLN A 515 -10.42 4.53 -7.16
C GLN A 515 -9.38 3.89 -6.22
N LEU A 516 -9.84 2.91 -5.42
CA LEU A 516 -9.10 2.34 -4.29
C LEU A 516 -7.75 1.72 -4.71
N LEU A 517 -7.75 0.81 -5.68
CA LEU A 517 -6.52 0.14 -6.14
C LEU A 517 -5.51 1.12 -6.78
N PRO A 518 -5.90 2.04 -7.68
CA PRO A 518 -5.00 3.10 -8.15
C PRO A 518 -4.37 3.94 -7.01
N ALA A 519 -5.13 4.29 -5.97
CA ALA A 519 -4.59 5.04 -4.83
C ALA A 519 -3.54 4.25 -4.04
N ILE A 520 -3.82 2.96 -3.78
CA ILE A 520 -2.88 2.03 -3.14
C ILE A 520 -1.61 1.88 -3.96
N LEU A 521 -1.75 1.67 -5.28
CA LEU A 521 -0.63 1.50 -6.23
C LEU A 521 0.19 2.78 -6.46
N TYR A 522 -0.33 3.94 -6.06
CA TYR A 522 0.43 5.19 -6.02
C TYR A 522 1.25 5.26 -4.71
N LEU A 523 0.58 5.19 -3.56
CA LEU A 523 1.21 5.27 -2.23
C LEU A 523 2.26 4.16 -2.00
N SER A 524 2.09 2.97 -2.58
CA SER A 524 3.06 1.87 -2.45
C SER A 524 4.36 2.08 -3.25
N LYS A 525 4.35 2.97 -4.25
CA LYS A 525 5.53 3.34 -5.06
C LYS A 525 6.31 4.50 -4.47
N GLU A 526 5.69 5.31 -3.61
CA GLU A 526 6.35 6.45 -2.94
C GLU A 526 7.25 5.97 -1.79
N VAL A 527 8.47 5.54 -2.16
CA VAL A 527 9.54 5.21 -1.22
C VAL A 527 10.31 6.48 -0.84
N GLY A 528 9.83 7.14 0.21
CA GLY A 528 10.48 8.32 0.83
C GLY A 528 10.55 8.19 2.36
N GLU A 529 11.27 9.11 3.01
CA GLU A 529 11.52 9.10 4.47
C GLU A 529 10.22 9.09 5.31
N GLU A 530 9.14 9.62 4.75
CA GLU A 530 7.82 9.71 5.37
C GLU A 530 7.07 8.37 5.39
N GLY A 531 7.52 7.36 4.61
CA GLY A 531 7.04 5.98 4.69
C GLY A 531 5.57 5.77 4.28
N TYR A 532 5.12 6.39 3.18
CA TYR A 532 3.75 6.21 2.65
C TYR A 532 3.50 4.80 2.10
N ASN A 533 4.54 4.13 1.63
CA ASN A 533 4.50 2.71 1.27
C ASN A 533 4.07 1.81 2.44
N ILE A 534 4.39 2.16 3.69
CA ILE A 534 3.91 1.46 4.89
C ILE A 534 2.42 1.72 5.08
N ASP A 535 1.95 2.97 4.96
CA ASP A 535 0.52 3.26 5.06
C ASP A 535 -0.27 2.53 3.98
N ALA A 536 0.25 2.46 2.75
CA ALA A 536 -0.36 1.73 1.64
C ALA A 536 -0.61 0.26 1.97
N VAL A 537 0.32 -0.44 2.63
CA VAL A 537 0.15 -1.84 3.07
C VAL A 537 -0.99 -1.98 4.09
N HIS A 538 -1.12 -1.04 5.02
CA HIS A 538 -2.13 -1.15 6.09
C HIS A 538 -3.52 -0.69 5.62
N ILE A 539 -3.58 0.33 4.76
CA ILE A 539 -4.79 0.69 3.99
C ILE A 539 -5.23 -0.50 3.13
N SER A 540 -4.29 -1.22 2.51
CA SER A 540 -4.59 -2.44 1.74
C SER A 540 -5.22 -3.53 2.61
N ILE A 541 -4.69 -3.77 3.82
CA ILE A 541 -5.29 -4.71 4.79
C ILE A 541 -6.73 -4.29 5.13
N VAL A 542 -6.96 -3.01 5.48
CA VAL A 542 -8.28 -2.49 5.85
C VAL A 542 -9.31 -2.64 4.71
N LEU A 543 -8.95 -2.23 3.49
CA LEU A 543 -9.87 -2.26 2.35
C LEU A 543 -10.13 -3.69 1.85
N ALA A 544 -9.17 -4.59 2.01
CA ALA A 544 -9.38 -6.02 1.78
C ALA A 544 -10.29 -6.63 2.86
N ASP A 545 -10.11 -6.28 4.13
CA ASP A 545 -10.86 -6.88 5.26
C ASP A 545 -12.37 -6.68 5.13
N HIS A 546 -12.76 -5.46 4.75
CA HIS A 546 -14.16 -5.06 4.55
C HIS A 546 -14.71 -5.39 3.15
N GLY A 547 -13.97 -6.13 2.32
CA GLY A 547 -14.43 -6.66 1.03
C GLY A 547 -14.74 -5.61 -0.05
N VAL A 548 -14.25 -4.38 0.10
CA VAL A 548 -14.58 -3.26 -0.82
C VAL A 548 -13.77 -3.26 -2.12
N LEU A 549 -12.74 -4.10 -2.22
CA LEU A 549 -11.92 -4.27 -3.43
C LEU A 549 -12.59 -5.15 -4.51
N SER A 550 -13.58 -5.98 -4.15
CA SER A 550 -14.09 -7.07 -5.00
C SER A 550 -15.09 -6.65 -6.08
N GLU A 551 -15.57 -5.40 -6.09
CA GLU A 551 -16.70 -4.96 -6.94
C GLU A 551 -16.28 -4.04 -8.10
N GLY A 552 -15.02 -4.09 -8.52
CA GLY A 552 -14.51 -3.37 -9.69
C GLY A 552 -14.95 -3.92 -11.06
N SER A 553 -15.73 -5.01 -11.10
CA SER A 553 -16.10 -5.72 -12.35
C SER A 553 -17.27 -5.09 -13.11
N GLY A 554 -17.19 -3.80 -13.42
CA GLY A 554 -18.08 -3.14 -14.37
C GLY A 554 -17.84 -3.64 -15.80
N THR A 555 -18.75 -4.45 -16.34
CA THR A 555 -18.92 -4.75 -17.77
C THR A 555 -17.63 -4.89 -18.62
N GLY A 556 -16.77 -5.86 -18.28
CA GLY A 556 -15.70 -6.27 -19.19
C GLY A 556 -14.52 -6.98 -18.52
N GLN A 557 -14.53 -8.32 -18.54
CA GLN A 557 -13.32 -9.10 -18.30
C GLN A 557 -12.31 -8.91 -19.43
N LYS A 558 -11.54 -7.82 -19.38
CA LYS A 558 -10.32 -7.68 -20.18
C LYS A 558 -9.28 -8.66 -19.63
N MET A 559 -9.20 -9.83 -20.27
CA MET A 559 -8.18 -10.86 -20.03
C MET A 559 -6.79 -10.22 -19.98
N GLY A 560 -6.22 -10.11 -18.77
CA GLY A 560 -4.95 -9.42 -18.52
C GLY A 560 -4.95 -8.42 -17.36
N ILE A 561 -6.10 -7.97 -16.86
CA ILE A 561 -6.18 -7.21 -15.60
C ILE A 561 -6.09 -8.21 -14.43
N MET A 562 -5.08 -8.04 -13.57
CA MET A 562 -4.93 -8.87 -12.36
C MET A 562 -5.98 -8.47 -11.31
N ASP A 563 -6.50 -9.44 -10.56
CA ASP A 563 -7.51 -9.20 -9.53
C ASP A 563 -7.00 -8.18 -8.48
N ALA A 564 -7.85 -7.21 -8.12
CA ALA A 564 -7.54 -6.19 -7.13
C ALA A 564 -7.18 -6.80 -5.77
N CYS A 565 -7.79 -7.94 -5.41
CA CYS A 565 -7.45 -8.69 -4.20
C CYS A 565 -6.05 -9.31 -4.31
N ALA A 566 -5.62 -9.74 -5.50
CA ALA A 566 -4.32 -10.32 -5.75
C ALA A 566 -3.18 -9.28 -5.80
N GLU A 567 -3.41 -8.10 -6.38
CA GLU A 567 -2.46 -6.98 -6.30
C GLU A 567 -2.23 -6.56 -4.84
N VAL A 568 -3.31 -6.35 -4.08
CA VAL A 568 -3.25 -5.99 -2.66
C VAL A 568 -2.58 -7.08 -1.82
N ALA A 569 -2.91 -8.36 -2.02
CA ALA A 569 -2.22 -9.46 -1.35
C ALA A 569 -0.73 -9.54 -1.72
N SER A 570 -0.36 -9.22 -2.96
CA SER A 570 1.04 -9.16 -3.40
C SER A 570 1.82 -8.05 -2.69
N ILE A 571 1.20 -6.87 -2.50
CA ILE A 571 1.78 -5.76 -1.73
C ILE A 571 2.00 -6.17 -0.26
N ILE A 572 0.99 -6.76 0.39
CA ILE A 572 1.10 -7.20 1.79
C ILE A 572 2.16 -8.31 1.95
N ARG A 573 2.18 -9.29 1.03
CA ARG A 573 3.23 -10.32 0.99
C ARG A 573 4.62 -9.72 0.81
N GLN A 574 4.78 -8.74 -0.08
CA GLN A 574 6.08 -8.13 -0.34
C GLN A 574 6.59 -7.30 0.85
N TYR A 575 5.70 -6.76 1.68
CA TYR A 575 6.07 -6.17 2.98
C TYR A 575 6.45 -7.27 4.00
N GLY A 576 5.68 -8.36 4.10
CA GLY A 576 6.00 -9.53 4.93
C GLY A 576 7.37 -10.17 4.60
N SER A 577 7.77 -10.16 3.32
CA SER A 577 9.06 -10.67 2.84
C SER A 577 10.25 -9.80 3.26
N VAL A 578 10.02 -8.54 3.68
CA VAL A 578 11.07 -7.69 4.27
C VAL A 578 11.46 -8.26 5.63
N PHE A 579 10.50 -8.53 6.52
CA PHE A 579 10.77 -9.11 7.85
C PHE A 579 11.43 -10.49 7.74
N LEU A 580 11.06 -11.27 6.72
CA LEU A 580 11.61 -12.61 6.47
C LEU A 580 13.11 -12.56 6.15
N ARG A 581 13.53 -11.54 5.39
CA ARG A 581 14.95 -11.27 5.08
C ARG A 581 15.74 -10.71 6.28
N HIS A 582 15.05 -10.15 7.28
CA HIS A 582 15.63 -9.72 8.56
C HIS A 582 15.51 -10.79 9.66
N GLY A 583 15.01 -11.99 9.35
CA GLY A 583 14.88 -13.10 10.30
C GLY A 583 13.71 -12.98 11.30
N ASN A 584 12.86 -11.96 11.20
CA ASN A 584 11.71 -11.81 12.09
C ASN A 584 10.51 -12.62 11.58
N LEU A 585 10.52 -13.91 11.89
CA LEU A 585 9.51 -14.88 11.45
C LEU A 585 8.12 -14.61 12.05
N GLU A 586 8.03 -14.06 13.28
CA GLU A 586 6.76 -13.69 13.90
C GLU A 586 6.02 -12.63 13.06
N LEU A 587 6.70 -11.52 12.73
CA LEU A 587 6.08 -10.48 11.90
C LEU A 587 5.79 -10.96 10.49
N THR A 588 6.67 -11.78 9.89
CA THR A 588 6.36 -12.40 8.59
C THR A 588 5.09 -13.22 8.65
N LEU A 589 4.88 -14.03 9.69
CA LEU A 589 3.68 -14.85 9.83
C LEU A 589 2.40 -14.01 9.91
N GLU A 590 2.40 -12.96 10.74
CA GLU A 590 1.23 -12.07 10.90
C GLU A 590 0.87 -11.35 9.58
N TYR A 591 1.86 -10.87 8.81
CA TYR A 591 1.64 -10.26 7.49
C TYR A 591 1.31 -11.27 6.38
N TYR A 592 1.92 -12.45 6.38
CA TYR A 592 1.64 -13.52 5.42
C TYR A 592 0.21 -14.07 5.59
N ALA A 593 -0.27 -14.16 6.82
CA ALA A 593 -1.67 -14.49 7.10
C ALA A 593 -2.64 -13.40 6.58
N GLN A 594 -2.31 -12.11 6.73
CA GLN A 594 -3.10 -11.02 6.15
C GLN A 594 -3.07 -10.99 4.61
N ALA A 595 -1.93 -11.32 3.98
CA ALA A 595 -1.85 -11.46 2.53
C ALA A 595 -2.79 -12.57 2.02
N ALA A 596 -2.79 -13.74 2.68
CA ALA A 596 -3.71 -14.83 2.35
C ALA A 596 -5.18 -14.49 2.65
N ALA A 597 -5.45 -13.69 3.68
CA ALA A 597 -6.79 -13.16 3.95
C ALA A 597 -7.26 -12.21 2.83
N ALA A 598 -6.38 -11.33 2.36
CA ALA A 598 -6.68 -10.41 1.27
C ALA A 598 -7.00 -11.15 -0.03
N MET A 599 -6.27 -12.22 -0.39
CA MET A 599 -6.61 -13.12 -1.50
C MET A 599 -8.04 -13.69 -1.42
N GLY A 600 -8.55 -13.93 -0.22
CA GLY A 600 -9.90 -14.44 -0.01
C GLY A 600 -10.99 -13.36 0.05
N GLY A 601 -10.65 -12.07 0.04
CA GLY A 601 -11.61 -11.00 0.32
C GLY A 601 -11.88 -10.78 1.81
N GLY A 602 -10.85 -10.86 2.65
CA GLY A 602 -10.87 -10.28 4.00
C GLY A 602 -11.50 -11.14 5.09
N GLU A 603 -12.14 -10.48 6.07
CA GLU A 603 -12.78 -11.07 7.25
C GLU A 603 -13.72 -12.23 6.88
N ILE A 604 -14.47 -12.03 5.80
CA ILE A 604 -15.45 -12.96 5.25
C ILE A 604 -14.77 -14.32 4.94
N SER A 605 -13.58 -14.29 4.32
CA SER A 605 -12.78 -15.49 4.09
C SER A 605 -12.17 -16.04 5.39
N TRP A 606 -11.75 -15.18 6.31
CA TRP A 606 -11.13 -15.62 7.57
C TRP A 606 -12.07 -16.49 8.39
N ILE A 607 -13.31 -16.03 8.55
CA ILE A 607 -14.39 -16.70 9.29
C ILE A 607 -14.96 -17.91 8.51
N GLY A 608 -14.54 -18.12 7.25
CA GLY A 608 -15.02 -19.22 6.41
C GLY A 608 -16.42 -19.00 5.83
N ARG A 609 -16.85 -17.73 5.70
CA ARG A 609 -18.09 -17.32 5.03
C ARG A 609 -17.88 -16.82 3.59
N GLY A 610 -16.66 -16.89 3.08
CA GLY A 610 -16.33 -16.52 1.69
C GLY A 610 -16.78 -17.55 0.68
N ASN A 611 -16.77 -17.17 -0.60
CA ASN A 611 -17.08 -18.06 -1.72
C ASN A 611 -16.07 -19.23 -1.79
N ALA A 612 -16.46 -20.34 -2.41
CA ALA A 612 -15.61 -21.52 -2.53
C ALA A 612 -14.24 -21.21 -3.18
N ASP A 613 -14.24 -20.41 -4.25
CA ASP A 613 -13.00 -19.99 -4.93
C ASP A 613 -12.16 -19.03 -4.10
N GLN A 614 -12.77 -18.08 -3.39
CA GLN A 614 -12.09 -17.19 -2.45
C GLN A 614 -11.39 -17.97 -1.33
N GLN A 615 -12.09 -18.92 -0.72
CA GLN A 615 -11.54 -19.77 0.34
C GLN A 615 -10.44 -20.69 -0.21
N ARG A 616 -10.56 -21.15 -1.46
CA ARG A 616 -9.50 -21.90 -2.17
C ARG A 616 -8.27 -21.03 -2.45
N GLN A 617 -8.44 -19.80 -2.95
CA GLN A 617 -7.35 -18.85 -3.21
C GLN A 617 -6.60 -18.49 -1.91
N ARG A 618 -7.34 -18.15 -0.84
CA ARG A 618 -6.79 -17.98 0.52
C ARG A 618 -5.98 -19.20 0.95
N SER A 619 -6.55 -20.41 0.83
CA SER A 619 -5.91 -21.65 1.29
C SER A 619 -4.64 -21.98 0.52
N LEU A 620 -4.63 -21.77 -0.80
CA LEU A 620 -3.44 -21.98 -1.65
C LEU A 620 -2.31 -21.00 -1.29
N MET A 621 -2.62 -19.70 -1.17
CA MET A 621 -1.60 -18.71 -0.78
C MET A 621 -1.11 -18.97 0.64
N LEU A 622 -2.00 -19.29 1.59
CA LEU A 622 -1.62 -19.57 2.97
C LEU A 622 -0.68 -20.78 3.06
N ARG A 623 -0.97 -21.89 2.37
CA ARG A 623 -0.07 -23.06 2.31
C ARG A 623 1.31 -22.66 1.74
N GLN A 624 1.35 -21.95 0.61
CA GLN A 624 2.60 -21.51 -0.02
C GLN A 624 3.45 -20.64 0.93
N LEU A 625 2.82 -19.68 1.61
CA LEU A 625 3.48 -18.73 2.51
C LEU A 625 3.95 -19.40 3.82
N LEU A 626 3.15 -20.32 4.38
CA LEU A 626 3.55 -21.12 5.53
C LEU A 626 4.69 -22.09 5.19
N THR A 627 4.72 -22.68 3.99
CA THR A 627 5.88 -23.46 3.52
C THR A 627 7.13 -22.58 3.44
N GLU A 628 7.05 -21.34 2.95
CA GLU A 628 8.22 -20.45 2.94
C GLU A 628 8.77 -20.18 4.37
N ILE A 629 7.90 -20.08 5.37
CA ILE A 629 8.29 -19.95 6.78
C ILE A 629 8.88 -21.27 7.32
N LEU A 630 8.25 -22.43 7.09
CA LEU A 630 8.77 -23.75 7.50
C LEU A 630 10.18 -24.02 6.95
N LEU A 631 10.49 -23.51 5.75
CA LEU A 631 11.79 -23.64 5.12
C LEU A 631 12.89 -22.75 5.76
N ARG A 632 12.54 -21.76 6.61
CA ARG A 632 13.51 -20.97 7.37
C ARG A 632 13.90 -21.61 8.69
N ASP A 633 15.08 -21.25 9.15
CA ASP A 633 15.62 -21.75 10.41
C ASP A 633 14.86 -21.08 11.58
N GLY A 634 14.33 -21.89 12.50
CA GLY A 634 13.35 -21.45 13.50
C GLY A 634 11.87 -21.48 13.04
N GLY A 635 11.59 -21.69 11.74
CA GLY A 635 10.22 -21.74 11.22
C GLY A 635 9.41 -22.95 11.72
N ILE A 636 10.05 -24.12 11.80
CA ILE A 636 9.44 -25.35 12.33
C ILE A 636 8.97 -25.17 13.79
N PRO A 637 9.82 -24.77 14.76
CA PRO A 637 9.37 -24.59 16.15
C PRO A 637 8.40 -23.41 16.34
N LEU A 638 8.44 -22.35 15.52
CA LEU A 638 7.44 -21.27 15.58
C LEU A 638 6.04 -21.78 15.19
N LEU A 639 5.92 -22.49 14.07
CA LEU A 639 4.64 -22.95 13.55
C LEU A 639 4.13 -24.19 14.29
N LEU A 640 5.01 -25.13 14.64
CA LEU A 640 4.62 -26.41 15.24
C LEU A 640 4.76 -26.46 16.76
N GLY A 641 5.34 -25.45 17.40
CA GLY A 641 5.65 -25.48 18.83
C GLY A 641 6.71 -26.54 19.18
N PRO A 642 6.80 -26.97 20.45
CA PRO A 642 7.73 -28.00 20.86
C PRO A 642 7.30 -29.42 20.46
N ARG A 643 5.99 -29.73 20.31
CA ARG A 643 5.50 -31.07 19.93
C ARG A 643 4.29 -31.06 18.98
N GLY A 644 4.14 -32.17 18.25
CA GLY A 644 2.94 -32.47 17.43
C GLY A 644 2.77 -31.63 16.16
N THR A 645 1.56 -31.67 15.60
CA THR A 645 1.12 -31.02 14.34
C THR A 645 0.84 -29.51 14.49
N GLY A 646 1.46 -28.85 15.48
CA GLY A 646 1.25 -27.43 15.76
C GLY A 646 -0.06 -27.11 16.48
N ASP A 647 -0.42 -27.90 17.49
CA ASP A 647 -1.44 -27.51 18.49
C ASP A 647 -0.88 -26.58 19.59
N GLU A 648 0.44 -26.64 19.81
CA GLU A 648 1.23 -25.83 20.75
C GLU A 648 2.00 -24.67 20.08
N GLY A 649 1.75 -24.43 18.78
CA GLY A 649 2.42 -23.42 17.97
C GLY A 649 1.45 -22.57 17.15
N GLU A 650 1.96 -21.52 16.50
CA GLU A 650 1.14 -20.51 15.83
C GLU A 650 0.32 -21.04 14.65
N LEU A 651 0.63 -22.21 14.08
CA LEU A 651 -0.12 -22.80 12.96
C LEU A 651 -1.63 -22.95 13.27
N ARG A 652 -1.99 -23.26 14.52
CA ARG A 652 -3.37 -23.41 14.98
C ARG A 652 -4.20 -22.13 14.84
N LYS A 653 -3.60 -20.95 14.98
CA LYS A 653 -4.27 -19.62 14.87
C LYS A 653 -4.79 -19.36 13.45
N TYR A 654 -4.18 -19.99 12.44
CA TYR A 654 -4.51 -19.77 11.03
C TYR A 654 -5.16 -20.99 10.36
N MET A 655 -4.92 -22.21 10.87
CA MET A 655 -5.50 -23.46 10.40
C MET A 655 -6.16 -24.24 11.54
N MET A 656 -7.44 -23.98 11.79
CA MET A 656 -8.18 -24.54 12.93
C MET A 656 -8.41 -26.06 12.84
N ASP A 657 -8.62 -26.60 11.64
CA ASP A 657 -8.81 -28.04 11.42
C ASP A 657 -7.48 -28.81 11.51
N TRP A 658 -7.50 -29.94 12.21
CA TRP A 658 -6.33 -30.80 12.38
C TRP A 658 -5.99 -31.59 11.11
N ARG A 659 -6.98 -32.04 10.32
CA ARG A 659 -6.74 -32.79 9.07
C ARG A 659 -6.11 -31.92 8.01
N SER A 660 -6.60 -30.69 7.87
CA SER A 660 -6.03 -29.67 7.00
C SER A 660 -4.58 -29.34 7.36
N ARG A 661 -4.23 -29.33 8.66
CA ARG A 661 -2.85 -29.17 9.15
C ARG A 661 -1.99 -30.40 8.84
N GLU A 662 -2.45 -31.61 9.15
CA GLU A 662 -1.77 -32.86 8.80
C GLU A 662 -1.46 -32.94 7.30
N GLN A 663 -2.47 -32.73 6.45
CA GLN A 663 -2.32 -32.73 4.99
C GLN A 663 -1.42 -31.59 4.48
N PHE A 664 -1.37 -30.45 5.16
CA PHE A 664 -0.41 -29.38 4.84
C PHE A 664 1.03 -29.80 5.14
N LEU A 665 1.27 -30.37 6.32
CA LEU A 665 2.62 -30.75 6.76
C LEU A 665 3.17 -31.95 5.97
N LEU A 666 2.34 -32.90 5.59
CA LEU A 666 2.73 -34.00 4.70
C LEU A 666 3.12 -33.50 3.28
N GLU A 667 2.39 -32.53 2.73
CA GLU A 667 2.71 -31.90 1.43
C GLU A 667 4.01 -31.06 1.54
N ALA A 668 4.17 -30.26 2.59
CA ALA A 668 5.38 -29.49 2.84
C ALA A 668 6.62 -30.39 3.05
N ALA A 669 6.47 -31.52 3.74
CA ALA A 669 7.54 -32.50 3.93
C ALA A 669 7.95 -33.19 2.62
N HIS A 670 6.99 -33.47 1.73
CA HIS A 670 7.26 -33.99 0.38
C HIS A 670 8.02 -32.96 -0.47
N GLN A 671 7.56 -31.70 -0.49
CA GLN A 671 8.25 -30.61 -1.19
C GLN A 671 9.68 -30.40 -0.67
N CYS A 672 9.91 -30.55 0.65
CA CYS A 672 11.26 -30.56 1.22
C CYS A 672 12.10 -31.74 0.72
N GLN A 673 11.50 -32.92 0.56
CA GLN A 673 12.18 -34.13 0.07
C GLN A 673 12.58 -33.98 -1.41
N GLU A 674 11.69 -33.45 -2.25
CA GLU A 674 11.94 -33.15 -3.67
C GLU A 674 13.01 -32.06 -3.85
N ALA A 675 13.01 -31.04 -2.99
CA ALA A 675 14.05 -30.01 -2.93
C ALA A 675 15.39 -30.48 -2.33
N GLY A 676 15.49 -31.74 -1.87
CA GLY A 676 16.68 -32.31 -1.23
C GLY A 676 16.96 -31.81 0.19
N LEU A 677 16.02 -31.09 0.81
CA LEU A 677 16.07 -30.55 2.18
C LEU A 677 15.64 -31.62 3.20
N TYR A 678 16.32 -32.77 3.15
CA TYR A 678 15.94 -33.98 3.86
C TYR A 678 15.81 -33.79 5.38
N GLU A 679 16.67 -33.01 6.03
CA GLU A 679 16.61 -32.77 7.48
C GLU A 679 15.30 -32.09 7.91
N LYS A 680 14.81 -31.13 7.12
CA LYS A 680 13.52 -30.44 7.37
C LYS A 680 12.33 -31.36 7.03
N SER A 681 12.44 -32.17 5.99
CA SER A 681 11.45 -33.20 5.66
C SER A 681 11.28 -34.23 6.79
N ILE A 682 12.39 -34.76 7.31
CA ILE A 682 12.43 -35.74 8.42
C ILE A 682 11.83 -35.15 9.70
N GLU A 683 12.21 -33.92 10.09
CA GLU A 683 11.64 -33.28 11.28
C GLU A 683 10.13 -33.07 11.14
N ILE A 684 9.64 -32.61 9.98
CA ILE A 684 8.20 -32.42 9.77
C ILE A 684 7.46 -33.77 9.83
N TYR A 685 7.94 -34.83 9.18
CA TYR A 685 7.33 -36.17 9.30
C TYR A 685 7.34 -36.69 10.75
N LYS A 686 8.41 -36.44 11.52
CA LYS A 686 8.48 -36.77 12.95
C LYS A 686 7.43 -36.01 13.77
N ARG A 687 7.19 -34.72 13.47
CA ARG A 687 6.14 -33.90 14.13
C ARG A 687 4.72 -34.32 13.79
N VAL A 688 4.49 -34.78 12.56
CA VAL A 688 3.18 -35.30 12.12
C VAL A 688 2.90 -36.69 12.72
N GLY A 689 3.92 -37.44 13.14
CA GLY A 689 3.79 -38.83 13.58
C GLY A 689 3.91 -39.84 12.43
N ALA A 690 4.29 -39.38 11.23
CA ALA A 690 4.60 -40.21 10.06
C ALA A 690 5.99 -40.86 10.20
N PHE A 691 6.20 -41.60 11.30
CA PHE A 691 7.52 -42.11 11.68
C PHE A 691 8.09 -43.09 10.64
N ALA A 692 7.25 -43.85 9.92
CA ALA A 692 7.68 -44.75 8.86
C ALA A 692 8.34 -44.01 7.69
N THR A 693 7.73 -42.94 7.18
CA THR A 693 8.29 -42.16 6.04
C THR A 693 9.50 -41.32 6.47
N ALA A 694 9.55 -40.89 7.73
CA ALA A 694 10.74 -40.30 8.33
C ALA A 694 11.91 -41.30 8.32
N LEU A 695 11.70 -42.53 8.81
CA LEU A 695 12.71 -43.59 8.84
C LEU A 695 13.11 -44.06 7.43
N GLU A 696 12.17 -44.17 6.49
CA GLU A 696 12.47 -44.47 5.08
C GLU A 696 13.36 -43.39 4.46
N THR A 697 13.06 -42.11 4.72
CA THR A 697 13.87 -40.98 4.24
C THR A 697 15.27 -40.99 4.86
N ILE A 698 15.39 -41.34 6.14
CA ILE A 698 16.69 -41.54 6.83
C ILE A 698 17.45 -42.71 6.20
N ASN A 699 16.79 -43.86 5.98
CA ASN A 699 17.38 -45.07 5.41
C ASN A 699 17.90 -44.83 3.98
N LYS A 700 17.15 -44.10 3.15
CA LYS A 700 17.59 -43.62 1.83
C LYS A 700 18.85 -42.74 1.97
N CYS A 701 18.79 -41.72 2.81
CA CYS A 701 19.92 -40.79 3.01
C CYS A 701 21.18 -41.47 3.57
N LEU A 702 21.00 -42.49 4.42
CA LEU A 702 22.09 -43.25 5.04
C LEU A 702 22.72 -44.21 4.04
N SER A 703 21.91 -44.88 3.21
CA SER A 703 22.38 -45.63 2.03
C SER A 703 23.22 -44.75 1.09
N ASP A 704 22.71 -43.56 0.74
CA ASP A 704 23.41 -42.63 -0.13
C ASP A 704 24.72 -42.10 0.50
N ALA A 705 24.75 -41.92 1.83
CA ALA A 705 25.97 -41.56 2.56
C ALA A 705 27.01 -42.70 2.56
N ILE A 706 26.61 -43.94 2.82
CA ILE A 706 27.48 -45.13 2.77
C ILE A 706 28.06 -45.31 1.36
N CYS A 707 27.22 -45.19 0.33
CA CYS A 707 27.62 -45.24 -1.08
C CYS A 707 28.47 -44.04 -1.54
N ALA A 708 28.51 -42.94 -0.78
CA ALA A 708 29.43 -41.83 -1.00
C ALA A 708 30.78 -42.03 -0.28
N MET A 709 30.78 -42.67 0.90
CA MET A 709 31.99 -43.04 1.64
C MET A 709 32.81 -44.10 0.92
N SER A 710 32.16 -45.13 0.34
CA SER A 710 32.83 -46.17 -0.47
C SER A 710 33.57 -45.59 -1.68
N ARG A 711 33.09 -44.46 -2.21
CA ARG A 711 33.66 -43.70 -3.33
C ARG A 711 34.63 -42.60 -2.89
N GLY A 712 35.04 -42.60 -1.61
CA GLY A 712 36.10 -41.75 -1.08
C GLY A 712 35.71 -40.33 -0.66
N ARG A 713 34.42 -39.97 -0.61
CA ARG A 713 34.02 -38.64 -0.11
C ARG A 713 34.24 -38.52 1.40
N LEU A 714 34.73 -37.35 1.84
CA LEU A 714 35.09 -37.10 3.24
C LEU A 714 33.87 -36.88 4.15
N ASP A 715 32.87 -36.14 3.68
CA ASP A 715 31.72 -35.68 4.49
C ASP A 715 30.71 -36.78 4.88
N GLY A 716 30.90 -38.01 4.38
CA GLY A 716 29.95 -39.10 4.60
C GLY A 716 29.90 -39.60 6.04
N ASP A 717 31.04 -39.61 6.75
CA ASP A 717 31.12 -40.19 8.11
C ASP A 717 30.34 -39.38 9.16
N SER A 718 30.39 -38.05 9.08
CA SER A 718 29.63 -37.14 9.95
C SER A 718 28.14 -37.14 9.60
N ARG A 719 27.81 -37.09 8.30
CA ARG A 719 26.41 -37.17 7.83
C ARG A 719 25.75 -38.48 8.21
N ALA A 720 26.45 -39.61 8.10
CA ALA A 720 25.95 -40.92 8.51
C ALA A 720 25.72 -41.00 10.03
N ALA A 721 26.60 -40.39 10.85
CA ALA A 721 26.40 -40.31 12.29
C ALA A 721 25.18 -39.45 12.68
N ALA A 722 24.99 -38.30 12.02
CA ALA A 722 23.82 -37.43 12.23
C ALA A 722 22.50 -38.12 11.84
N LEU A 723 22.49 -38.86 10.72
CA LEU A 723 21.33 -39.65 10.28
C LEU A 723 20.99 -40.79 11.25
N ILE A 724 21.99 -41.49 11.80
CA ILE A 724 21.77 -42.50 12.83
C ILE A 724 21.23 -41.86 14.12
N TYR A 725 21.77 -40.72 14.56
CA TYR A 725 21.22 -39.98 15.70
C TYR A 725 19.73 -39.61 15.47
N SER A 726 19.41 -39.05 14.31
CA SER A 726 18.04 -38.69 13.91
C SER A 726 17.12 -39.92 13.87
N GLY A 727 17.57 -41.07 13.35
CA GLY A 727 16.80 -42.31 13.34
C GLY A 727 16.50 -42.85 14.74
N ASN A 728 17.46 -42.72 15.67
CA ASN A 728 17.22 -43.09 17.07
C ASN A 728 16.27 -42.10 17.77
N ASP A 729 16.36 -40.78 17.50
CA ASP A 729 15.46 -39.75 18.03
C ASP A 729 14.00 -39.93 17.54
N VAL A 730 13.81 -40.29 16.26
CA VAL A 730 12.51 -40.67 15.70
C VAL A 730 11.94 -41.91 16.41
N LEU A 731 12.77 -42.93 16.67
CA LEU A 731 12.36 -44.16 17.37
C LEU A 731 12.08 -43.93 18.86
N GLU A 732 12.82 -43.07 19.55
CA GLU A 732 12.49 -42.64 20.92
C GLU A 732 11.16 -41.87 20.94
N THR A 733 10.99 -40.88 20.05
CA THR A 733 9.74 -40.10 19.94
C THR A 733 8.52 -41.02 19.74
N PHE A 734 8.66 -42.05 18.89
CA PHE A 734 7.63 -43.06 18.67
C PHE A 734 7.27 -43.87 19.94
N LYS A 735 8.23 -44.25 20.79
CA LYS A 735 7.96 -44.99 22.05
C LYS A 735 7.01 -44.24 22.99
N TYR A 736 7.09 -42.91 23.01
CA TYR A 736 6.22 -42.07 23.84
C TYR A 736 4.91 -41.67 23.13
N SER A 737 4.71 -42.06 21.86
CA SER A 737 3.48 -41.81 21.11
C SER A 737 2.49 -42.97 21.25
N SER A 738 1.47 -42.76 22.09
CA SER A 738 0.55 -43.83 22.54
C SER A 738 -0.44 -44.34 21.47
N GLU A 739 -0.57 -43.65 20.33
CA GLU A 739 -1.76 -43.76 19.45
C GLU A 739 -1.52 -44.35 18.05
N ALA A 740 -0.30 -44.78 17.72
CA ALA A 740 0.00 -45.38 16.41
C ALA A 740 -0.80 -46.68 16.14
N ARG A 741 -1.33 -46.85 14.92
CA ARG A 741 -2.15 -48.02 14.53
C ARG A 741 -1.26 -49.24 14.36
N LEU A 742 -1.83 -50.44 14.49
CA LEU A 742 -1.06 -51.69 14.42
C LEU A 742 -0.25 -51.83 13.12
N GLN A 743 -0.82 -51.45 11.98
CA GLN A 743 -0.16 -51.49 10.67
C GLN A 743 1.00 -50.48 10.55
N ASP A 744 0.87 -49.31 11.20
CA ASP A 744 1.96 -48.32 11.25
C ASP A 744 3.15 -48.88 12.06
N LYS A 745 2.88 -49.62 13.14
CA LYS A 745 3.91 -50.23 14.00
C LYS A 745 4.69 -51.32 13.26
N GLU A 746 4.04 -52.09 12.41
CA GLU A 746 4.67 -53.09 11.54
C GLU A 746 5.64 -52.41 10.56
N LEU A 747 5.16 -51.40 9.80
CA LEU A 747 5.98 -50.65 8.84
C LEU A 747 7.15 -49.89 9.50
N ILE A 748 6.94 -49.33 10.70
CA ILE A 748 8.01 -48.73 11.52
C ILE A 748 9.04 -49.80 11.92
N SER A 749 8.60 -51.01 12.30
CA SER A 749 9.52 -52.10 12.64
C SER A 749 10.36 -52.56 11.46
N GLU A 750 9.79 -52.64 10.25
CA GLU A 750 10.51 -52.94 9.02
C GLU A 750 11.60 -51.89 8.76
N GLN A 751 11.24 -50.60 8.76
CA GLN A 751 12.19 -49.50 8.56
C GLN A 751 13.25 -49.42 9.67
N GLN A 752 12.92 -49.83 10.91
CA GLN A 752 13.91 -50.00 11.98
C GLN A 752 14.88 -51.15 11.67
N THR A 753 14.44 -52.28 11.11
CA THR A 753 15.38 -53.34 10.70
C THR A 753 16.33 -52.86 9.60
N VAL A 754 15.83 -52.10 8.62
CA VAL A 754 16.63 -51.49 7.54
C VAL A 754 17.68 -50.54 8.11
N LEU A 755 17.31 -49.69 9.09
CA LEU A 755 18.24 -48.78 9.77
C LEU A 755 19.39 -49.55 10.44
N ARG A 756 19.09 -50.65 11.15
CA ARG A 756 20.12 -51.49 11.80
C ARG A 756 20.98 -52.28 10.81
N GLN A 757 20.43 -52.69 9.67
CA GLN A 757 21.19 -53.31 8.58
C GLN A 757 22.19 -52.31 7.98
N LEU A 758 21.78 -51.06 7.72
CA LEU A 758 22.64 -49.99 7.23
C LEU A 758 23.70 -49.57 8.26
N GLU A 759 23.34 -49.50 9.54
CA GLU A 759 24.26 -49.24 10.66
C GLU A 759 25.37 -50.30 10.77
N ALA A 760 25.02 -51.59 10.60
CA ALA A 760 26.00 -52.68 10.57
C ALA A 760 26.95 -52.60 9.36
N ILE A 761 26.44 -52.22 8.17
CA ILE A 761 27.27 -51.99 6.97
C ILE A 761 28.22 -50.80 7.18
N LEU A 762 27.74 -49.71 7.77
CA LEU A 762 28.57 -48.55 8.13
C LEU A 762 29.67 -48.93 9.13
N PHE A 763 29.38 -49.80 10.10
CA PHE A 763 30.37 -50.26 11.07
C PHE A 763 31.49 -51.07 10.41
N VAL A 764 31.16 -52.01 9.51
CA VAL A 764 32.15 -52.73 8.68
C VAL A 764 33.02 -51.75 7.87
N HIS A 765 32.41 -50.75 7.23
CA HIS A 765 33.12 -49.74 6.44
C HIS A 765 34.11 -48.95 7.31
N LYS A 766 33.70 -48.53 8.51
CA LYS A 766 34.55 -47.81 9.46
C LYS A 766 35.74 -48.66 9.95
N LEU A 767 35.53 -49.93 10.30
CA LEU A 767 36.61 -50.86 10.67
C LEU A 767 37.62 -51.05 9.52
N ALA A 768 37.13 -51.25 8.29
CA ALA A 768 37.98 -51.38 7.11
C ALA A 768 38.77 -50.11 6.80
N ARG A 769 38.15 -48.92 6.95
CA ARG A 769 38.80 -47.61 6.78
C ARG A 769 39.87 -47.35 7.85
N ALA A 770 39.68 -47.88 9.06
CA ALA A 770 40.64 -47.82 10.16
C ALA A 770 41.78 -48.86 10.07
N GLY A 771 41.83 -49.70 9.02
CA GLY A 771 42.82 -50.76 8.85
C GLY A 771 42.58 -52.01 9.71
N GLN A 772 41.45 -52.09 10.43
CA GLN A 772 41.09 -53.21 11.30
C GLN A 772 40.44 -54.35 10.48
N TYR A 773 41.16 -54.84 9.47
CA TYR A 773 40.63 -55.77 8.46
C TYR A 773 40.10 -57.09 9.06
N VAL A 774 40.75 -57.62 10.10
CA VAL A 774 40.33 -58.87 10.78
C VAL A 774 38.98 -58.70 11.47
N ASP A 775 38.76 -57.57 12.16
CA ASP A 775 37.50 -57.28 12.84
C ASP A 775 36.40 -56.91 11.85
N ALA A 776 36.72 -56.17 10.78
CA ALA A 776 35.79 -55.91 9.67
C ALA A 776 35.26 -57.21 9.05
N LEU A 777 36.14 -58.19 8.80
CA LEU A 777 35.75 -59.53 8.31
C LEU A 777 34.94 -60.32 9.34
N ARG A 778 35.26 -60.22 10.64
CA ARG A 778 34.46 -60.82 11.70
C ARG A 778 33.03 -60.29 11.69
N GLU A 779 32.85 -58.97 11.59
CA GLU A 779 31.52 -58.35 11.52
C GLU A 779 30.77 -58.72 10.22
N ILE A 780 31.45 -58.81 9.06
CA ILE A 780 30.84 -59.31 7.81
C ILE A 780 30.23 -60.71 8.01
N THR A 781 30.90 -61.61 8.73
CA THR A 781 30.38 -62.97 8.99
C THR A 781 29.23 -63.03 10.00
N LYS A 782 28.92 -61.93 10.71
CA LYS A 782 27.77 -61.80 11.62
C LYS A 782 26.52 -61.22 10.93
N LEU A 783 26.61 -60.70 9.71
CA LEU A 783 25.49 -60.08 9.01
C LEU A 783 24.43 -61.12 8.64
N SER A 784 23.45 -61.35 9.53
CA SER A 784 22.41 -62.39 9.38
C SER A 784 21.56 -62.27 8.11
N PHE A 785 21.54 -61.08 7.49
CA PHE A 785 20.80 -60.77 6.27
C PHE A 785 21.61 -61.01 4.97
N LEU A 786 22.85 -61.49 5.06
CA LEU A 786 23.67 -61.92 3.91
C LEU A 786 24.29 -63.30 4.19
N PRO A 787 24.25 -64.27 3.25
CA PRO A 787 24.72 -65.64 3.48
C PRO A 787 26.26 -65.81 3.44
N LEU A 788 27.00 -64.85 4.01
CA LEU A 788 28.46 -64.75 3.93
C LEU A 788 29.20 -65.52 5.03
N ASN A 789 28.52 -66.07 6.03
CA ASN A 789 29.16 -66.83 7.12
C ASN A 789 29.81 -68.13 6.57
N PRO A 790 31.14 -68.30 6.64
CA PRO A 790 31.85 -69.46 6.07
C PRO A 790 31.56 -70.78 6.78
N ARG A 791 30.92 -70.77 7.96
CA ARG A 791 30.54 -71.98 8.72
C ARG A 791 29.06 -72.35 8.55
N ALA A 792 28.26 -71.54 7.86
CA ALA A 792 26.87 -71.85 7.56
C ALA A 792 26.75 -72.64 6.23
N PRO A 793 25.78 -73.56 6.09
CA PRO A 793 25.50 -74.22 4.82
C PRO A 793 25.08 -73.21 3.74
N ASP A 794 25.25 -73.57 2.47
CA ASP A 794 24.83 -72.74 1.33
C ASP A 794 23.31 -72.81 1.14
N VAL A 795 22.59 -71.88 1.77
CA VAL A 795 21.14 -71.72 1.64
C VAL A 795 20.82 -71.00 0.32
N THR A 796 20.17 -71.71 -0.60
CA THR A 796 19.82 -71.24 -1.96
C THR A 796 18.62 -70.28 -2.02
N ALA A 797 18.26 -69.64 -0.91
CA ALA A 797 17.12 -68.72 -0.86
C ALA A 797 17.43 -67.38 -1.54
N ASP A 798 16.40 -66.76 -2.10
CA ASP A 798 16.39 -65.42 -2.72
C ASP A 798 16.58 -64.27 -1.69
N VAL A 799 17.44 -64.45 -0.68
CA VAL A 799 17.64 -63.50 0.44
C VAL A 799 17.88 -62.08 -0.06
N PHE A 800 18.64 -61.91 -1.13
CA PHE A 800 18.91 -60.59 -1.72
C PHE A 800 17.66 -59.90 -2.28
N ARG A 801 16.69 -60.64 -2.83
CA ARG A 801 15.41 -60.07 -3.30
C ARG A 801 14.57 -59.52 -2.15
N ASN A 802 14.66 -60.14 -0.98
CA ASN A 802 13.90 -59.78 0.22
C ASN A 802 14.54 -58.62 1.03
N LEU A 803 15.74 -58.15 0.64
CA LEU A 803 16.35 -56.95 1.24
C LEU A 803 15.68 -55.66 0.73
N SER A 804 15.61 -54.65 1.60
CA SER A 804 15.25 -53.28 1.20
C SER A 804 16.16 -52.75 0.08
N PRO A 805 15.64 -51.98 -0.90
CA PRO A 805 16.45 -51.41 -1.97
C PRO A 805 17.61 -50.54 -1.47
N HIS A 806 17.47 -49.87 -0.32
CA HIS A 806 18.54 -49.09 0.31
C HIS A 806 19.71 -49.96 0.77
N VAL A 807 19.42 -51.15 1.30
CA VAL A 807 20.44 -52.13 1.69
C VAL A 807 21.05 -52.78 0.44
N GLN A 808 20.22 -53.17 -0.53
CA GLN A 808 20.68 -53.70 -1.83
C GLN A 808 21.68 -52.77 -2.53
N ALA A 809 21.48 -51.45 -2.47
CA ALA A 809 22.39 -50.45 -3.05
C ALA A 809 23.78 -50.45 -2.41
N CYS A 810 23.88 -50.77 -1.11
CA CYS A 810 25.15 -50.78 -0.36
C CYS A 810 25.94 -52.09 -0.52
N VAL A 811 25.28 -53.22 -0.84
CA VAL A 811 25.91 -54.55 -0.93
C VAL A 811 27.08 -54.63 -1.92
N PRO A 812 27.04 -54.06 -3.15
CA PRO A 812 28.16 -54.14 -4.08
C PRO A 812 29.47 -53.57 -3.50
N ASP A 813 29.39 -52.43 -2.80
CA ASP A 813 30.55 -51.79 -2.21
C ASP A 813 30.99 -52.49 -0.90
N LEU A 814 30.05 -53.03 -0.11
CA LEU A 814 30.36 -53.93 1.00
C LEU A 814 31.17 -55.16 0.53
N LEU A 815 30.80 -55.77 -0.60
CA LEU A 815 31.54 -56.91 -1.18
C LEU A 815 32.92 -56.49 -1.70
N LYS A 816 33.06 -55.31 -2.34
CA LYS A 816 34.37 -54.75 -2.71
C LYS A 816 35.27 -54.53 -1.49
N ILE A 817 34.69 -54.05 -0.37
CA ILE A 817 35.40 -53.85 0.90
C ILE A 817 35.79 -55.19 1.51
N ALA A 818 34.88 -56.18 1.55
CA ALA A 818 35.15 -57.52 2.05
C ALA A 818 36.35 -58.16 1.33
N LEU A 819 36.34 -58.17 -0.01
CA LEU A 819 37.47 -58.65 -0.82
C LEU A 819 38.77 -57.90 -0.46
N SER A 820 38.71 -56.56 -0.36
CA SER A 820 39.87 -55.74 0.05
C SER A 820 40.41 -56.08 1.43
N CYS A 821 39.54 -56.46 2.37
CA CYS A 821 39.99 -56.85 3.72
C CYS A 821 40.65 -58.24 3.67
N ILE A 822 40.12 -59.18 2.87
CA ILE A 822 40.73 -60.50 2.70
C ILE A 822 42.12 -60.39 2.04
N ASP A 823 42.26 -59.55 1.01
CA ASP A 823 43.53 -59.36 0.30
C ASP A 823 44.64 -58.74 1.19
N ASN A 824 44.30 -58.20 2.37
CA ASN A 824 45.22 -57.65 3.37
C ASN A 824 45.39 -58.54 4.63
N VAL A 825 44.85 -59.76 4.65
CA VAL A 825 44.94 -60.69 5.81
C VAL A 825 45.40 -62.08 5.36
N ALA A 826 46.35 -62.67 6.09
CA ALA A 826 46.84 -64.01 5.82
C ALA A 826 45.80 -65.10 6.18
N ASP A 827 45.53 -66.02 5.25
CA ASP A 827 44.60 -67.15 5.45
C ASP A 827 45.29 -68.33 6.16
N THR A 828 45.24 -68.35 7.49
CA THR A 828 45.82 -69.42 8.32
C THR A 828 44.96 -70.69 8.35
N ASP A 829 43.64 -70.51 8.35
CA ASP A 829 42.67 -71.56 8.70
C ASP A 829 41.81 -72.03 7.50
N GLY A 830 42.05 -71.49 6.30
CA GLY A 830 41.21 -71.72 5.11
C GLY A 830 39.86 -70.98 5.15
N THR A 831 39.55 -70.28 6.24
CA THR A 831 38.28 -69.57 6.44
C THR A 831 38.12 -68.38 5.50
N LEU A 832 39.22 -67.73 5.08
CA LEU A 832 39.17 -66.64 4.13
C LEU A 832 38.93 -67.14 2.70
N ARG A 833 39.46 -68.33 2.34
CA ARG A 833 39.17 -69.01 1.07
C ARG A 833 37.69 -69.42 0.99
N ALA A 834 37.13 -69.93 2.07
CA ALA A 834 35.69 -70.23 2.17
C ALA A 834 34.82 -68.96 2.03
N LEU A 835 35.23 -67.84 2.65
CA LEU A 835 34.56 -66.55 2.51
C LEU A 835 34.63 -66.00 1.07
N LYS A 836 35.79 -66.06 0.40
CA LYS A 836 35.92 -65.70 -1.03
C LYS A 836 34.99 -66.53 -1.92
N SER A 837 34.93 -67.85 -1.70
CA SER A 837 34.02 -68.73 -2.44
C SER A 837 32.55 -68.36 -2.22
N LYS A 838 32.12 -68.07 -0.99
CA LYS A 838 30.75 -67.59 -0.73
C LYS A 838 30.43 -66.24 -1.37
N ILE A 839 31.38 -65.30 -1.43
CA ILE A 839 31.21 -64.02 -2.15
C ILE A 839 31.01 -64.27 -3.65
N ALA A 840 31.83 -65.14 -4.26
CA ALA A 840 31.71 -65.49 -5.68
C ALA A 840 30.37 -66.19 -5.98
N ASN A 841 30.00 -67.20 -5.18
CA ASN A 841 28.72 -67.93 -5.30
C ASN A 841 27.51 -66.99 -5.13
N PHE A 842 27.57 -66.05 -4.18
CA PHE A 842 26.50 -65.08 -3.94
C PHE A 842 26.27 -64.15 -5.15
N VAL A 843 27.34 -63.66 -5.78
CA VAL A 843 27.22 -62.83 -6.99
C VAL A 843 26.79 -63.67 -8.20
N ALA A 844 27.31 -64.89 -8.37
CA ALA A 844 26.92 -65.81 -9.43
C ALA A 844 25.41 -66.15 -9.38
N ASN A 845 24.87 -66.44 -8.19
CA ASN A 845 23.45 -66.70 -7.98
C ASN A 845 22.56 -65.47 -8.25
N ASN A 846 23.12 -64.26 -8.24
CA ASN A 846 22.42 -62.99 -8.47
C ASN A 846 22.80 -62.32 -9.81
N MET A 847 23.30 -63.08 -10.80
CA MET A 847 23.68 -62.59 -12.14
C MET A 847 22.55 -61.94 -12.95
N THR A 848 21.29 -62.05 -12.51
CA THR A 848 20.12 -61.40 -13.17
C THR A 848 20.01 -59.90 -12.90
N ARG A 849 20.99 -59.28 -12.23
CA ARG A 849 21.06 -57.83 -11.98
C ARG A 849 22.39 -57.24 -12.43
N ASN A 850 22.37 -55.96 -12.80
CA ASN A 850 23.55 -55.20 -13.23
C ASN A 850 24.45 -54.84 -12.04
N TRP A 851 25.35 -55.76 -11.64
CA TRP A 851 26.42 -55.46 -10.69
C TRP A 851 27.49 -54.53 -11.32
N PRO A 852 28.21 -53.70 -10.54
CA PRO A 852 29.26 -52.82 -11.06
C PRO A 852 30.41 -53.61 -11.70
N GLN A 853 30.95 -53.15 -12.84
CA GLN A 853 32.02 -53.84 -13.57
C GLN A 853 33.26 -54.08 -12.68
N ASP A 854 33.71 -53.09 -11.92
CA ASP A 854 34.84 -53.21 -11.00
C ASP A 854 34.59 -54.14 -9.80
N LEU A 855 33.35 -54.56 -9.52
CA LEU A 855 33.09 -55.71 -8.61
C LEU A 855 33.38 -57.03 -9.33
N TYR A 856 32.92 -57.21 -10.58
CA TYR A 856 33.25 -58.40 -11.37
C TYR A 856 34.76 -58.54 -11.61
N GLU A 857 35.45 -57.45 -11.95
CA GLU A 857 36.90 -57.47 -12.11
C GLU A 857 37.63 -57.80 -10.81
N LYS A 858 37.16 -57.29 -9.66
CA LYS A 858 37.79 -57.61 -8.37
C LYS A 858 37.54 -59.06 -7.96
N ILE A 859 36.36 -59.61 -8.24
CA ILE A 859 36.06 -61.04 -8.06
C ILE A 859 36.96 -61.88 -8.97
N ALA A 860 37.05 -61.56 -10.27
CA ALA A 860 37.85 -62.29 -11.25
C ALA A 860 39.38 -62.21 -11.02
N ARG A 861 39.86 -61.22 -10.26
CA ARG A 861 41.26 -61.15 -9.76
C ARG A 861 41.48 -61.86 -8.42
N SER A 862 40.42 -62.41 -7.81
CA SER A 862 40.44 -63.03 -6.47
C SER A 862 40.10 -64.52 -6.44
N ILE A 863 39.76 -65.08 -7.61
CA ILE A 863 39.56 -66.49 -7.92
C ILE A 863 40.84 -67.02 -8.56
#